data_AF-A0A2R8BJ50-F1
#
_entry.id   AF-A0A2R8BJ50-F1
#
_cell.length_a   1.000
_cell.length_b   1.000
_cell.length_c   1.000
_cell.angle_alpha   90.00
_cell.angle_beta   90.00
_cell.angle_gamma   90.00
#
_symmetry.space_group_name_H-M   'P 1'
#
loop_
_entity.id
_entity.type
_entity.pdbx_description
1 polymer ?
#
loop_
_entity_poly.entity_id
_entity_poly.type
_entity_poly.pdbx_seq_one_letter_code
_entity_poly.pdbx_strand_id
1 'polypeptide(L)'
;MILIEAGECSERAFDAKLLLAAQLAGRGHRVVLDERSLPERLDRHQKYDSVRFLAELDPTAISRVVVIGAENLASETAAGLRSTKIGPETRVTAIGRFADRQSAIAARAKIAYATGREPELLDLEEIQGSPLVPGAISPLAAAPAPAGAASNVPQLFLFLPQEALDEPQTLQILGAMDQIPSYRLNLILPGKGKEQIRASRFSGLLVHSYSELPPAGFAALADIAAFFGDRVPGERMAAFALDLMRSGKVVIDCTVGAGFAAAGAPAVRGPEDPMALAAYVEHTVLVNRGEIGRQARQSPWLARRGIEVLERALDLPSNVDESGGNTPSDPRRIFVPTNGVGLGHAQRCTLVASELKQPERCFFAAFPSCLGLILDKGFDCLPLVAKSPHHPEDHANDLLTYLRLHRCARAGDQLIFDGGYVFDSIYRIILEMGLDAVWIRRGLWQAGQSVRAPMERERIFSRVILPGEAFEELNSVPFFDPRKHAVGPVVQHAPAPGKTERTERRRALAERFGVEFNRLVVTMLGGGVAADRSVQMQALAAMMAARPDCLHLIVLWPGAAVPLGVQGWPNTRVVQTKAALALCQIADAVVSAAGYNSFHELLYHGIPTIFVPQMASFMDDQERRAQAAADRGLAEVVLAHELLLLERKVAELLDNGRAEAMGAALAAAVLPERGNALAAQLIELRREGR
;
A
#
# COMPACT_ATOMS: atom_id res chain seq x y z
N MET A 1 17.35 -21.48 13.39
CA MET A 1 15.97 -21.15 12.93
C MET A 1 15.04 -22.22 13.45
N ILE A 2 13.76 -21.88 13.66
CA ILE A 2 12.71 -22.80 14.08
C ILE A 2 11.96 -23.26 12.83
N LEU A 3 12.06 -24.53 12.47
CA LEU A 3 11.23 -25.14 11.43
C LEU A 3 9.88 -25.52 12.05
N ILE A 4 8.78 -25.05 11.44
CA ILE A 4 7.43 -25.48 11.82
C ILE A 4 6.91 -26.44 10.77
N GLU A 5 6.44 -27.59 11.23
CA GLU A 5 5.70 -28.58 10.44
C GLU A 5 4.35 -28.88 11.09
N ALA A 6 3.41 -29.39 10.30
CA ALA A 6 2.11 -29.84 10.79
C ALA A 6 1.95 -31.34 10.57
N GLY A 7 1.23 -32.00 11.48
CA GLY A 7 0.98 -33.43 11.43
C GLY A 7 0.36 -33.88 10.10
N GLU A 8 -0.46 -33.03 9.49
CA GLU A 8 -1.18 -33.31 8.26
C GLU A 8 -0.74 -32.39 7.10
N CYS A 9 -0.91 -32.85 5.86
CA CYS A 9 -0.68 -32.07 4.65
C CYS A 9 -2.02 -31.59 4.06
N SER A 10 -2.52 -30.46 4.53
CA SER A 10 -3.75 -29.83 4.02
C SER A 10 -3.64 -28.30 4.02
N GLU A 11 -4.51 -27.59 3.27
CA GLU A 11 -4.58 -26.12 3.30
C GLU A 11 -4.79 -25.61 4.73
N ARG A 12 -5.63 -26.30 5.52
CA ARG A 12 -5.87 -25.99 6.94
C ARG A 12 -4.62 -26.16 7.79
N ALA A 13 -3.88 -27.24 7.59
CA ALA A 13 -2.64 -27.50 8.32
C ALA A 13 -1.56 -26.47 7.96
N PHE A 14 -1.46 -26.10 6.68
CA PHE A 14 -0.56 -25.04 6.25
C PHE A 14 -0.91 -23.68 6.87
N ASP A 15 -2.20 -23.32 6.91
CA ASP A 15 -2.67 -22.11 7.58
C ASP A 15 -2.34 -22.13 9.08
N ALA A 16 -2.49 -23.28 9.75
CA ALA A 16 -2.06 -23.44 11.14
C ALA A 16 -0.55 -23.24 11.33
N LYS A 17 0.29 -23.73 10.40
CA LYS A 17 1.73 -23.43 10.38
C LYS A 17 1.98 -21.93 10.27
N LEU A 18 1.26 -21.23 9.39
CA LEU A 18 1.37 -19.79 9.20
C LEU A 18 0.98 -19.00 10.45
N LEU A 19 -0.09 -19.41 11.14
CA LEU A 19 -0.52 -18.78 12.39
C LEU A 19 0.57 -18.85 13.45
N LEU A 20 1.12 -20.04 13.71
CA LEU A 20 2.20 -20.19 14.69
C LEU A 20 3.49 -19.48 14.24
N ALA A 21 3.80 -19.52 12.94
CA ALA A 21 4.97 -18.82 12.39
C ALA A 21 4.88 -17.31 12.61
N ALA A 22 3.72 -16.71 12.31
CA ALA A 22 3.48 -15.30 12.52
C ALA A 22 3.54 -14.90 14.00
N GLN A 23 2.98 -15.73 14.89
CA GLN A 23 3.02 -15.51 16.34
C GLN A 23 4.45 -15.53 16.88
N LEU A 24 5.24 -16.56 16.56
CA LEU A 24 6.64 -16.65 17.01
C LEU A 24 7.53 -15.58 16.36
N ALA A 25 7.34 -15.27 15.08
CA ALA A 25 8.09 -14.21 14.41
C ALA A 25 7.79 -12.82 14.99
N GLY A 26 6.53 -12.55 15.37
CA GLY A 26 6.14 -11.33 16.08
C GLY A 26 6.80 -11.17 17.44
N ARG A 27 7.37 -12.25 17.99
CA ARG A 27 8.14 -12.28 19.24
C ARG A 27 9.66 -12.24 19.01
N GLY A 28 10.09 -12.00 17.77
CA GLY A 28 11.51 -11.92 17.41
C GLY A 28 12.17 -13.25 17.08
N HIS A 29 11.42 -14.36 17.03
CA HIS A 29 12.00 -15.66 16.67
C HIS A 29 12.18 -15.80 15.15
N ARG A 30 13.32 -16.37 14.75
CA ARG A 30 13.57 -16.70 13.34
C ARG A 30 12.90 -18.01 12.98
N VAL A 31 11.74 -17.93 12.36
CA VAL A 31 10.93 -19.07 11.89
C VAL A 31 11.14 -19.31 10.40
N VAL A 32 11.07 -20.59 9.99
CA VAL A 32 11.09 -21.02 8.59
C VAL A 32 10.01 -22.08 8.35
N LEU A 33 9.41 -22.04 7.15
CA LEU A 33 8.51 -23.06 6.62
C LEU A 33 9.15 -23.68 5.38
N ASP A 34 9.06 -25.00 5.26
CA ASP A 34 9.55 -25.71 4.08
C ASP A 34 8.68 -25.40 2.86
N GLU A 35 9.28 -24.91 1.78
CA GLU A 35 8.57 -24.67 0.52
C GLU A 35 7.96 -25.94 -0.08
N ARG A 36 8.51 -27.13 0.23
CA ARG A 36 7.96 -28.42 -0.22
C ARG A 36 6.61 -28.74 0.40
N SER A 37 6.23 -28.05 1.49
CA SER A 37 4.95 -28.20 2.17
C SER A 37 3.85 -27.27 1.63
N LEU A 38 4.14 -26.51 0.57
CA LEU A 38 3.17 -25.62 -0.05
C LEU A 38 1.97 -26.39 -0.61
N PRO A 39 0.72 -25.98 -0.30
CA PRO A 39 -0.47 -26.50 -0.95
C PRO A 39 -0.46 -26.19 -2.46
N GLU A 40 -1.12 -27.04 -3.26
CA GLU A 40 -1.28 -26.82 -4.70
C GLU A 40 -1.97 -25.49 -5.04
N ARG A 41 -2.88 -25.04 -4.17
CA ARG A 41 -3.60 -23.78 -4.29
C ARG A 41 -3.38 -22.93 -3.05
N LEU A 42 -2.90 -21.72 -3.29
CA LEU A 42 -2.78 -20.68 -2.27
C LEU A 42 -3.47 -19.44 -2.79
N ASP A 43 -4.39 -18.89 -1.99
CA ASP A 43 -5.01 -17.62 -2.33
C ASP A 43 -3.98 -16.49 -2.28
N ARG A 44 -4.30 -15.37 -2.95
CA ARG A 44 -3.42 -14.20 -3.06
C ARG A 44 -2.91 -13.73 -1.69
N HIS A 45 -3.78 -13.64 -0.68
CA HIS A 45 -3.41 -13.11 0.63
C HIS A 45 -2.63 -14.12 1.48
N GLN A 46 -2.91 -15.41 1.34
CA GLN A 46 -2.09 -16.47 1.95
C GLN A 46 -0.65 -16.46 1.39
N LYS A 47 -0.45 -16.10 0.12
CA LYS A 47 0.91 -15.91 -0.43
C LYS A 47 1.66 -14.78 0.27
N TYR A 48 1.01 -13.66 0.56
CA TYR A 48 1.63 -12.56 1.33
C TYR A 48 1.96 -12.98 2.78
N ASP A 49 1.10 -13.78 3.42
CA ASP A 49 1.35 -14.31 4.77
C ASP A 49 2.57 -15.24 4.79
N SER A 50 2.67 -16.13 3.81
CA SER A 50 3.64 -17.23 3.79
C SER A 50 5.01 -16.84 3.25
N VAL A 51 5.09 -15.93 2.28
CA VAL A 51 6.33 -15.60 1.56
C VAL A 51 7.48 -15.13 2.47
N ARG A 52 7.17 -14.65 3.68
CA ARG A 52 8.17 -14.25 4.68
C ARG A 52 8.89 -15.43 5.34
N PHE A 53 8.25 -16.59 5.36
CA PHE A 53 8.71 -17.77 6.09
C PHE A 53 9.19 -18.89 5.17
N LEU A 54 8.76 -18.90 3.90
CA LEU A 54 9.14 -19.91 2.93
C LEU A 54 10.62 -19.80 2.56
N ALA A 55 11.33 -20.91 2.64
CA ALA A 55 12.69 -21.03 2.16
C ALA A 55 13.02 -22.48 1.78
N GLU A 56 13.98 -22.65 0.87
CA GLU A 56 14.72 -23.89 0.74
C GLU A 56 15.50 -24.13 2.05
N LEU A 57 15.33 -25.31 2.65
CA LEU A 57 15.86 -25.59 3.97
C LEU A 57 17.37 -25.86 3.91
N ASP A 58 18.14 -25.10 4.70
CA ASP A 58 19.49 -25.48 5.12
C ASP A 58 19.41 -26.21 6.47
N PRO A 59 19.62 -27.53 6.52
CA PRO A 59 19.49 -28.32 7.75
C PRO A 59 20.44 -27.87 8.86
N THR A 60 21.59 -27.29 8.51
CA THR A 60 22.59 -26.82 9.47
C THR A 60 22.15 -25.56 10.20
N ALA A 61 21.23 -24.79 9.59
CA ALA A 61 20.67 -23.58 10.17
C ALA A 61 19.44 -23.86 11.06
N ILE A 62 18.94 -25.11 11.12
CA ILE A 62 17.76 -25.50 11.91
C ILE A 62 18.19 -25.91 13.32
N SER A 63 17.84 -25.08 14.30
CA SER A 63 18.12 -25.31 15.72
C SER A 63 16.98 -26.04 16.43
N ARG A 64 15.75 -25.93 15.89
CA ARG A 64 14.56 -26.58 16.46
C ARG A 64 13.56 -26.94 15.36
N VAL A 65 12.90 -28.09 15.50
CA VAL A 65 11.73 -28.51 14.73
C VAL A 65 10.52 -28.57 15.66
N VAL A 66 9.43 -27.93 15.26
CA VAL A 66 8.14 -27.95 15.96
C VAL A 66 7.11 -28.60 15.05
N VAL A 67 6.49 -29.69 15.50
CA VAL A 67 5.42 -30.39 14.78
C VAL A 67 4.10 -30.13 15.50
N ILE A 68 3.19 -29.36 14.91
CA ILE A 68 1.85 -29.08 15.46
C ILE A 68 0.80 -30.07 14.95
N GLY A 69 -0.25 -30.36 15.74
CA GLY A 69 -1.21 -31.42 15.41
C GLY A 69 -0.55 -32.80 15.33
N ALA A 70 0.44 -33.04 16.17
CA ALA A 70 1.31 -34.22 16.12
C ALA A 70 0.56 -35.55 16.31
N GLU A 71 -0.61 -35.52 16.94
CA GLU A 71 -1.53 -36.66 17.09
C GLU A 71 -1.95 -37.27 15.73
N ASN A 72 -1.97 -36.45 14.68
CA ASN A 72 -2.42 -36.84 13.34
C ASN A 72 -1.27 -36.92 12.32
N LEU A 73 -0.04 -37.28 12.77
CA LEU A 73 1.11 -37.34 11.87
C LEU A 73 0.89 -38.28 10.67
N ALA A 74 0.81 -37.68 9.48
CA ALA A 74 0.69 -38.28 8.17
C ALA A 74 2.05 -38.79 7.63
N SER A 75 1.99 -39.74 6.70
CA SER A 75 3.18 -40.38 6.13
C SER A 75 4.01 -39.40 5.32
N GLU A 76 3.35 -38.46 4.64
CA GLU A 76 3.93 -37.41 3.81
C GLU A 76 4.78 -36.46 4.67
N THR A 77 4.22 -35.92 5.77
CA THR A 77 4.96 -35.09 6.72
C THR A 77 6.15 -35.86 7.31
N ALA A 78 5.95 -37.12 7.72
CA ALA A 78 7.02 -37.95 8.26
C ALA A 78 8.16 -38.19 7.25
N ALA A 79 7.83 -38.37 5.97
CA ALA A 79 8.82 -38.47 4.89
C ALA A 79 9.55 -37.14 4.66
N GLY A 80 8.85 -36.02 4.69
CA GLY A 80 9.42 -34.67 4.60
C GLY A 80 10.42 -34.39 5.72
N LEU A 81 10.05 -34.67 6.98
CA LEU A 81 10.93 -34.56 8.14
C LEU A 81 12.20 -35.41 7.98
N ARG A 82 12.07 -36.65 7.50
CA ARG A 82 13.23 -37.54 7.24
C ARG A 82 14.16 -36.99 6.16
N SER A 83 13.58 -36.44 5.10
CA SER A 83 14.34 -35.88 3.98
C SER A 83 15.14 -34.62 4.37
N THR A 84 14.70 -33.91 5.40
CA THR A 84 15.33 -32.67 5.88
C THR A 84 16.71 -32.93 6.51
N LYS A 85 16.99 -34.14 7.01
CA LYS A 85 18.30 -34.51 7.58
C LYS A 85 18.80 -33.50 8.63
N ILE A 86 17.95 -33.21 9.62
CA ILE A 86 18.26 -32.26 10.69
C ILE A 86 19.55 -32.63 11.45
N GLY A 87 20.23 -31.61 11.99
CA GLY A 87 21.49 -31.77 12.71
C GLY A 87 21.35 -32.54 14.04
N PRO A 88 22.47 -33.02 14.62
CA PRO A 88 22.43 -33.78 15.86
C PRO A 88 21.98 -32.99 17.08
N GLU A 89 22.28 -31.68 17.12
CA GLU A 89 21.89 -30.78 18.20
C GLU A 89 20.48 -30.18 18.02
N THR A 90 19.79 -30.51 16.91
CA THR A 90 18.45 -29.96 16.63
C THR A 90 17.43 -30.57 17.59
N ARG A 91 16.79 -29.72 18.39
CA ARG A 91 15.69 -30.15 19.27
C ARG A 91 14.41 -30.37 18.47
N VAL A 92 13.65 -31.41 18.81
CA VAL A 92 12.37 -31.73 18.16
C VAL A 92 11.27 -31.69 19.21
N THR A 93 10.21 -30.93 18.95
CA THR A 93 9.06 -30.83 19.85
C THR A 93 7.78 -31.18 19.10
N ALA A 94 7.00 -32.09 19.64
CA ALA A 94 5.70 -32.51 19.14
C ALA A 94 4.61 -31.86 19.98
N ILE A 95 3.80 -31.02 19.35
CA ILE A 95 2.72 -30.25 19.97
C ILE A 95 1.39 -30.81 19.47
N GLY A 96 0.48 -31.12 20.39
CA GLY A 96 -0.81 -31.71 20.02
C GLY A 96 -1.80 -31.75 21.17
N ARG A 97 -2.99 -32.30 20.91
CA ARG A 97 -3.92 -32.74 21.95
C ARG A 97 -4.08 -34.25 21.85
N PHE A 98 -3.54 -34.98 22.82
CA PHE A 98 -3.50 -36.43 22.78
C PHE A 98 -4.71 -37.01 23.53
N ALA A 99 -5.57 -37.74 22.84
CA ALA A 99 -6.79 -38.30 23.44
C ALA A 99 -6.49 -39.27 24.60
N ASP A 100 -5.35 -39.95 24.53
CA ASP A 100 -4.86 -40.87 25.54
C ASP A 100 -3.33 -41.04 25.46
N ARG A 101 -2.76 -41.75 26.45
CA ARG A 101 -1.32 -42.04 26.51
C ARG A 101 -0.81 -42.81 25.29
N GLN A 102 -1.64 -43.63 24.65
CA GLN A 102 -1.26 -44.42 23.49
C GLN A 102 -1.07 -43.54 22.26
N SER A 103 -1.94 -42.55 22.05
CA SER A 103 -1.81 -41.56 20.96
C SER A 103 -0.56 -40.69 21.14
N ALA A 104 -0.24 -40.28 22.36
CA ALA A 104 1.00 -39.56 22.69
C ALA A 104 2.26 -40.40 22.38
N ILE A 105 2.28 -41.68 22.80
CA ILE A 105 3.39 -42.61 22.51
C ILE A 105 3.52 -42.84 21.00
N ALA A 106 2.41 -43.00 20.29
CA ALA A 106 2.40 -43.22 18.85
C ALA A 106 2.96 -42.01 18.08
N ALA A 107 2.54 -40.79 18.42
CA ALA A 107 3.06 -39.56 17.83
C ALA A 107 4.58 -39.43 18.08
N ARG A 108 5.01 -39.65 19.32
CA ARG A 108 6.43 -39.63 19.71
C ARG A 108 7.26 -40.63 18.89
N ALA A 109 6.80 -41.88 18.79
CA ALA A 109 7.51 -42.93 18.07
C ALA A 109 7.63 -42.63 16.56
N LYS A 110 6.55 -42.15 15.93
CA LYS A 110 6.56 -41.82 14.50
C LYS A 110 7.50 -40.65 14.20
N ILE A 111 7.46 -39.59 15.00
CA ILE A 111 8.35 -38.43 14.84
C ILE A 111 9.80 -38.82 15.12
N ALA A 112 10.06 -39.66 16.13
CA ALA A 112 11.39 -40.17 16.41
C ALA A 112 11.96 -41.00 15.25
N TYR A 113 11.14 -41.85 14.65
CA TYR A 113 11.52 -42.62 13.46
C TYR A 113 11.78 -41.71 12.25
N ALA A 114 10.99 -40.64 12.07
CA ALA A 114 11.17 -39.70 10.98
C ALA A 114 12.44 -38.86 11.12
N THR A 115 12.73 -38.37 12.32
CA THR A 115 13.79 -37.38 12.59
C THR A 115 15.08 -37.98 13.10
N GLY A 116 15.07 -39.23 13.59
CA GLY A 116 16.19 -39.85 14.30
C GLY A 116 16.42 -39.27 15.70
N ARG A 117 15.43 -38.56 16.26
CA ARG A 117 15.50 -37.85 17.55
C ARG A 117 14.24 -38.09 18.35
N GLU A 118 14.38 -38.42 19.63
CA GLU A 118 13.25 -38.50 20.55
C GLU A 118 12.63 -37.10 20.74
N PRO A 119 11.37 -36.85 20.34
CA PRO A 119 10.80 -35.52 20.50
C PRO A 119 10.35 -35.25 21.94
N GLU A 120 10.48 -33.99 22.37
CA GLU A 120 9.78 -33.45 23.53
C GLU A 120 8.27 -33.46 23.21
N LEU A 121 7.44 -33.98 24.13
CA LEU A 121 5.99 -33.94 23.98
C LEU A 121 5.42 -32.74 24.73
N LEU A 122 4.56 -31.98 24.07
CA LEU A 122 3.86 -30.84 24.64
C LEU A 122 2.36 -31.02 24.39
N ASP A 123 1.64 -31.41 25.45
CA ASP A 123 0.20 -31.59 25.41
C ASP A 123 -0.52 -30.25 25.67
N LEU A 124 -1.22 -29.76 24.66
CA LEU A 124 -1.98 -28.52 24.74
C LEU A 124 -3.16 -28.62 25.71
N GLU A 125 -3.70 -29.82 25.99
CA GLU A 125 -4.74 -29.97 27.01
C GLU A 125 -4.18 -29.69 28.41
N GLU A 126 -2.92 -30.05 28.69
CA GLU A 126 -2.29 -29.77 29.98
C GLU A 126 -1.96 -28.28 30.16
N ILE A 127 -1.46 -27.63 29.11
CA ILE A 127 -0.99 -26.23 29.21
C ILE A 127 -2.07 -25.18 28.94
N GLN A 128 -3.01 -25.45 28.02
CA GLN A 128 -4.09 -24.54 27.64
C GLN A 128 -5.48 -25.03 28.07
N GLY A 129 -5.64 -26.33 28.31
CA GLY A 129 -6.95 -26.95 28.45
C GLY A 129 -7.66 -27.11 27.10
N SER A 130 -8.99 -27.26 27.19
CA SER A 130 -9.81 -27.59 26.04
C SER A 130 -9.70 -26.54 24.92
N PRO A 131 -9.74 -27.00 23.66
CA PRO A 131 -9.52 -26.13 22.51
C PRO A 131 -10.69 -25.16 22.32
N LEU A 132 -10.37 -23.91 21.95
CA LEU A 132 -11.38 -22.91 21.59
C LEU A 132 -12.11 -23.26 20.28
N VAL A 133 -11.38 -23.88 19.34
CA VAL A 133 -11.93 -24.41 18.09
C VAL A 133 -11.72 -25.92 18.09
N PRO A 134 -12.79 -26.74 18.02
CA PRO A 134 -12.67 -28.20 18.01
C PRO A 134 -11.72 -28.69 16.90
N GLY A 135 -10.78 -29.54 17.30
CA GLY A 135 -9.77 -30.11 16.40
C GLY A 135 -8.77 -29.09 15.84
N ALA A 136 -8.55 -27.94 16.50
CA ALA A 136 -7.56 -26.95 16.08
C ALA A 136 -6.16 -27.57 15.97
N ILE A 137 -5.49 -27.33 14.84
CA ILE A 137 -4.12 -27.79 14.59
C ILE A 137 -3.13 -26.79 15.21
N SER A 138 -3.43 -25.49 15.10
CA SER A 138 -2.65 -24.43 15.72
C SER A 138 -2.80 -24.47 17.24
N PRO A 139 -1.73 -24.16 17.99
CA PRO A 139 -1.83 -23.90 19.42
C PRO A 139 -2.75 -22.74 19.78
N LEU A 140 -3.10 -21.86 18.82
CA LEU A 140 -3.94 -20.67 19.06
C LEU A 140 -3.46 -19.87 20.28
N ALA A 141 -2.17 -19.52 20.29
CA ALA A 141 -1.60 -18.74 21.38
C ALA A 141 -1.96 -17.25 21.24
N ALA A 142 -2.47 -16.64 22.30
CA ALA A 142 -2.83 -15.23 22.31
C ALA A 142 -1.56 -14.36 22.36
N ALA A 143 -1.36 -13.53 21.34
CA ALA A 143 -0.26 -12.58 21.27
C ALA A 143 -0.79 -11.14 21.31
N PRO A 144 -0.09 -10.19 21.97
CA PRO A 144 -0.48 -8.79 21.87
C PRO A 144 -0.37 -8.32 20.42
N ALA A 145 -1.41 -7.66 19.93
CA ALA A 145 -1.40 -7.10 18.58
C ALA A 145 -0.43 -5.91 18.50
N PRO A 146 0.13 -5.63 17.30
CA PRO A 146 0.88 -4.41 17.06
C PRO A 146 0.04 -3.17 17.46
N ALA A 147 0.71 -2.13 17.93
CA ALA A 147 0.04 -0.85 18.18
C ALA A 147 -0.53 -0.31 16.86
N GLY A 148 -1.85 -0.33 16.72
CA GLY A 148 -2.54 0.21 15.56
C GLY A 148 -2.50 1.73 15.53
N ALA A 149 -2.81 2.31 14.38
CA ALA A 149 -2.99 3.75 14.26
C ALA A 149 -4.16 4.19 15.15
N ALA A 150 -3.90 5.03 16.16
CA ALA A 150 -4.94 5.57 17.02
C ALA A 150 -6.02 6.28 16.17
N SER A 151 -7.27 5.86 16.33
CA SER A 151 -8.44 6.50 15.73
C SER A 151 -9.27 7.11 16.84
N ASN A 152 -9.74 8.34 16.64
CA ASN A 152 -10.66 8.99 17.59
C ASN A 152 -12.03 8.29 17.64
N VAL A 153 -12.38 7.54 16.59
CA VAL A 153 -13.61 6.76 16.50
C VAL A 153 -13.28 5.27 16.60
N PRO A 154 -13.86 4.53 17.55
CA PRO A 154 -13.68 3.09 17.71
C PRO A 154 -13.96 2.31 16.42
N GLN A 155 -13.12 1.34 16.09
CA GLN A 155 -13.32 0.43 14.95
C GLN A 155 -14.06 -0.83 15.41
N LEU A 156 -15.30 -1.00 14.91
CA LEU A 156 -16.13 -2.17 15.15
C LEU A 156 -16.01 -3.14 13.95
N PHE A 157 -15.54 -4.35 14.22
CA PHE A 157 -15.46 -5.44 13.24
C PHE A 157 -16.61 -6.42 13.48
N LEU A 158 -17.37 -6.75 12.44
CA LEU A 158 -18.40 -7.79 12.48
C LEU A 158 -17.96 -8.95 11.60
N PHE A 159 -17.81 -10.12 12.20
CA PHE A 159 -17.77 -11.37 11.46
C PHE A 159 -19.20 -11.88 11.28
N LEU A 160 -19.58 -12.12 10.03
CA LEU A 160 -20.87 -12.71 9.67
C LEU A 160 -20.63 -13.99 8.84
N PRO A 161 -21.39 -15.07 9.10
CA PRO A 161 -21.40 -16.23 8.22
C PRO A 161 -21.99 -15.84 6.85
N GLN A 162 -21.66 -16.59 5.80
CA GLN A 162 -22.09 -16.24 4.43
C GLN A 162 -23.62 -16.23 4.31
N GLU A 163 -24.27 -17.17 5.01
CA GLU A 163 -25.71 -17.38 5.06
C GLU A 163 -26.45 -16.16 5.61
N ALA A 164 -25.81 -15.35 6.46
CA ALA A 164 -26.42 -14.14 7.00
C ALA A 164 -26.74 -13.10 5.91
N LEU A 165 -26.04 -13.13 4.77
CA LEU A 165 -26.30 -12.22 3.65
C LEU A 165 -27.48 -12.66 2.76
N ASP A 166 -27.94 -13.90 2.91
CA ASP A 166 -29.12 -14.41 2.19
C ASP A 166 -30.42 -13.86 2.80
N GLU A 167 -30.36 -13.37 4.03
CA GLU A 167 -31.48 -12.69 4.69
C GLU A 167 -31.70 -11.28 4.11
N PRO A 168 -32.92 -10.95 3.61
CA PRO A 168 -33.16 -9.70 2.89
C PRO A 168 -32.92 -8.41 3.68
N GLN A 169 -32.97 -8.49 5.02
CA GLN A 169 -32.86 -7.34 5.91
C GLN A 169 -31.43 -7.07 6.36
N THR A 170 -30.54 -8.06 6.34
CA THR A 170 -29.16 -7.94 6.87
C THR A 170 -28.42 -6.76 6.27
N LEU A 171 -28.41 -6.62 4.94
CA LEU A 171 -27.71 -5.51 4.30
C LEU A 171 -28.31 -4.13 4.67
N GLN A 172 -29.60 -4.06 4.97
CA GLN A 172 -30.25 -2.82 5.43
C GLN A 172 -29.82 -2.46 6.85
N ILE A 173 -29.74 -3.46 7.73
CA ILE A 173 -29.24 -3.32 9.11
C ILE A 173 -27.79 -2.86 9.07
N LEU A 174 -26.93 -3.53 8.29
CA LEU A 174 -25.52 -3.15 8.16
C LEU A 174 -25.35 -1.74 7.57
N GLY A 175 -26.17 -1.40 6.56
CA GLY A 175 -26.23 -0.05 6.01
C GLY A 175 -26.59 1.01 7.04
N ALA A 176 -27.55 0.74 7.92
CA ALA A 176 -27.93 1.63 9.02
C ALA A 176 -26.81 1.73 10.08
N MET A 177 -26.18 0.60 10.42
CA MET A 177 -25.06 0.56 11.37
C MET A 177 -23.84 1.38 10.90
N ASP A 178 -23.55 1.40 9.59
CA ASP A 178 -22.44 2.18 9.02
C ASP A 178 -22.65 3.71 9.13
N GLN A 179 -23.90 4.16 9.33
CA GLN A 179 -24.22 5.58 9.52
C GLN A 179 -24.13 6.04 10.98
N ILE A 180 -23.86 5.15 11.92
CA ILE A 180 -23.74 5.49 13.35
C ILE A 180 -22.39 6.17 13.61
N PRO A 181 -22.35 7.39 14.19
CA PRO A 181 -21.12 8.15 14.36
C PRO A 181 -20.21 7.64 15.49
N SER A 182 -20.77 6.88 16.43
CA SER A 182 -20.10 6.39 17.64
C SER A 182 -18.99 5.37 17.36
N TYR A 183 -19.00 4.74 16.19
CA TYR A 183 -17.99 3.77 15.76
C TYR A 183 -17.86 3.76 14.23
N ARG A 184 -16.86 3.05 13.71
CA ARG A 184 -16.74 2.73 12.27
C ARG A 184 -16.97 1.25 12.05
N LEU A 185 -17.90 0.92 11.16
CA LEU A 185 -18.24 -0.45 10.83
C LEU A 185 -17.26 -1.04 9.80
N ASN A 186 -16.75 -2.23 10.09
CA ASN A 186 -15.94 -3.05 9.20
C ASN A 186 -16.52 -4.48 9.20
N LEU A 187 -16.69 -5.07 8.02
CA LEU A 187 -17.23 -6.42 7.89
C LEU A 187 -16.13 -7.40 7.52
N ILE A 188 -16.12 -8.58 8.14
CA ILE A 188 -15.30 -9.72 7.72
C ILE A 188 -16.25 -10.79 7.23
N LEU A 189 -16.13 -11.13 5.94
CA LEU A 189 -17.00 -12.10 5.29
C LEU A 189 -16.19 -13.24 4.65
N PRO A 190 -16.64 -14.50 4.79
CA PRO A 190 -16.07 -15.62 4.06
C PRO A 190 -16.59 -15.66 2.60
N GLY A 191 -15.88 -16.42 1.76
CA GLY A 191 -16.34 -16.77 0.42
C GLY A 191 -16.66 -15.58 -0.47
N LYS A 192 -17.86 -15.56 -1.04
CA LYS A 192 -18.32 -14.57 -2.04
C LYS A 192 -19.03 -13.35 -1.46
N GLY A 193 -19.04 -13.19 -0.13
CA GLY A 193 -19.80 -12.12 0.52
C GLY A 193 -19.34 -10.71 0.11
N LYS A 194 -18.05 -10.53 -0.17
CA LYS A 194 -17.49 -9.27 -0.64
C LYS A 194 -18.02 -8.89 -2.02
N GLU A 195 -18.08 -9.85 -2.95
CA GLU A 195 -18.67 -9.64 -4.29
C GLU A 195 -20.17 -9.33 -4.19
N GLN A 196 -20.90 -10.03 -3.31
CA GLN A 196 -22.33 -9.81 -3.10
C GLN A 196 -22.63 -8.39 -2.61
N ILE A 197 -21.89 -7.88 -1.61
CA ILE A 197 -22.05 -6.50 -1.13
C ILE A 197 -21.69 -5.50 -2.23
N ARG A 198 -20.59 -5.73 -2.96
CA ARG A 198 -20.16 -4.87 -4.07
C ARG A 198 -21.17 -4.79 -5.21
N ALA A 199 -21.88 -5.87 -5.49
CA ALA A 199 -22.96 -5.91 -6.47
C ALA A 199 -24.27 -5.25 -5.99
N SER A 200 -24.38 -4.93 -4.70
CA SER A 200 -25.58 -4.36 -4.09
C SER A 200 -25.55 -2.83 -4.03
N ARG A 201 -26.70 -2.23 -3.67
CA ARG A 201 -26.81 -0.80 -3.35
C ARG A 201 -25.97 -0.38 -2.13
N PHE A 202 -25.52 -1.35 -1.32
CA PHE A 202 -24.69 -1.16 -0.13
C PHE A 202 -23.19 -1.35 -0.41
N SER A 203 -22.77 -1.21 -1.67
CA SER A 203 -21.37 -1.25 -2.08
C SER A 203 -20.45 -0.21 -1.41
N GLY A 204 -20.99 0.69 -0.59
CA GLY A 204 -20.22 1.60 0.26
C GLY A 204 -19.75 1.00 1.60
N LEU A 205 -20.31 -0.14 2.02
CA LEU A 205 -19.89 -0.84 3.23
C LEU A 205 -18.45 -1.33 3.10
N LEU A 206 -17.67 -1.18 4.17
CA LEU A 206 -16.32 -1.74 4.21
C LEU A 206 -16.37 -3.25 4.45
N VAL A 207 -15.74 -3.97 3.53
CA VAL A 207 -15.70 -5.44 3.59
C VAL A 207 -14.28 -5.94 3.40
N HIS A 208 -13.86 -6.77 4.34
CA HIS A 208 -12.64 -7.56 4.27
C HIS A 208 -12.96 -9.01 3.98
N SER A 209 -12.13 -9.67 3.17
CA SER A 209 -12.16 -11.13 3.08
C SER A 209 -11.48 -11.75 4.31
N TYR A 210 -11.82 -13.01 4.58
CA TYR A 210 -11.30 -13.77 5.72
C TYR A 210 -9.75 -13.82 5.81
N SER A 211 -9.07 -13.95 4.66
CA SER A 211 -7.62 -14.02 4.58
C SER A 211 -6.96 -12.68 4.23
N GLU A 212 -7.71 -11.59 4.06
CA GLU A 212 -7.19 -10.30 3.54
C GLU A 212 -5.99 -9.78 4.33
N LEU A 213 -6.03 -9.98 5.66
CA LEU A 213 -4.98 -9.64 6.61
C LEU A 213 -4.68 -10.83 7.55
N PRO A 214 -3.46 -10.88 8.13
CA PRO A 214 -3.17 -11.80 9.23
C PRO A 214 -4.00 -11.42 10.48
N PRO A 215 -4.27 -12.36 11.40
CA PRO A 215 -5.06 -12.10 12.61
C PRO A 215 -4.56 -10.91 13.44
N ALA A 216 -3.24 -10.80 13.62
CA ALA A 216 -2.62 -9.67 14.32
C ALA A 216 -2.88 -8.32 13.60
N GLY A 217 -3.00 -8.32 12.27
CA GLY A 217 -3.34 -7.13 11.48
C GLY A 217 -4.79 -6.70 11.70
N PHE A 218 -5.74 -7.64 11.75
CA PHE A 218 -7.12 -7.33 12.15
C PHE A 218 -7.18 -6.84 13.61
N ALA A 219 -6.44 -7.46 14.52
CA ALA A 219 -6.38 -7.06 15.93
C ALA A 219 -5.76 -5.67 16.14
N ALA A 220 -4.82 -5.26 15.28
CA ALA A 220 -4.26 -3.92 15.29
C ALA A 220 -5.32 -2.88 14.90
N LEU A 221 -6.16 -3.18 13.91
CA LEU A 221 -7.21 -2.29 13.40
C LEU A 221 -8.46 -2.22 14.28
N ALA A 222 -8.91 -3.34 14.84
CA ALA A 222 -10.16 -3.40 15.58
C ALA A 222 -10.01 -2.81 17.00
N ASP A 223 -11.06 -2.20 17.53
CA ASP A 223 -11.23 -1.91 18.97
C ASP A 223 -12.25 -2.86 19.60
N ILE A 224 -13.21 -3.30 18.78
CA ILE A 224 -14.31 -4.19 19.14
C ILE A 224 -14.48 -5.17 17.98
N ALA A 225 -14.67 -6.46 18.28
CA ALA A 225 -15.06 -7.46 17.29
C ALA A 225 -16.27 -8.26 17.76
N ALA A 226 -17.31 -8.35 16.94
CA ALA A 226 -18.50 -9.16 17.17
C ALA A 226 -18.50 -10.37 16.23
N PHE A 227 -18.76 -11.56 16.76
CA PHE A 227 -18.73 -12.81 16.01
C PHE A 227 -20.09 -13.49 15.99
N PHE A 228 -20.69 -13.61 14.81
CA PHE A 228 -21.96 -14.30 14.58
C PHE A 228 -21.77 -15.70 13.99
N GLY A 229 -22.84 -16.50 14.04
CA GLY A 229 -22.91 -17.87 13.54
C GLY A 229 -23.05 -18.89 14.67
N ASP A 230 -22.94 -20.18 14.34
CA ASP A 230 -23.21 -21.24 15.32
C ASP A 230 -22.08 -21.44 16.33
N ARG A 231 -20.84 -21.09 15.95
CA ARG A 231 -19.60 -21.39 16.70
C ARG A 231 -18.48 -20.42 16.36
N VAL A 232 -17.35 -20.56 17.06
CA VAL A 232 -16.12 -19.79 16.78
C VAL A 232 -15.66 -20.01 15.31
N PRO A 233 -15.42 -18.95 14.50
CA PRO A 233 -15.27 -19.09 13.05
C PRO A 233 -13.85 -19.50 12.59
N GLY A 234 -13.48 -20.74 12.90
CA GLY A 234 -12.19 -21.30 12.49
C GLY A 234 -10.98 -20.68 13.20
N GLU A 235 -9.80 -21.21 12.90
CA GLU A 235 -8.56 -20.92 13.64
C GLU A 235 -8.07 -19.48 13.46
N ARG A 236 -8.20 -18.88 12.26
CA ARG A 236 -7.75 -17.48 12.04
C ARG A 236 -8.59 -16.47 12.82
N MET A 237 -9.91 -16.63 12.86
CA MET A 237 -10.77 -15.72 13.64
C MET A 237 -10.65 -15.96 15.14
N ALA A 238 -10.42 -17.20 15.55
CA ALA A 238 -10.08 -17.50 16.93
C ALA A 238 -8.78 -16.79 17.34
N ALA A 239 -7.72 -16.87 16.51
CA ALA A 239 -6.47 -16.15 16.74
C ALA A 239 -6.68 -14.62 16.79
N PHE A 240 -7.49 -14.07 15.88
CA PHE A 240 -7.82 -12.64 15.88
C PHE A 240 -8.52 -12.22 17.18
N ALA A 241 -9.53 -12.97 17.61
CA ALA A 241 -10.25 -12.71 18.85
C ALA A 241 -9.31 -12.80 20.08
N LEU A 242 -8.43 -13.80 20.12
CA LEU A 242 -7.46 -13.97 21.19
C LEU A 242 -6.46 -12.81 21.26
N ASP A 243 -5.89 -12.40 20.12
CA ASP A 243 -4.97 -11.28 20.04
C ASP A 243 -5.65 -9.95 20.43
N LEU A 244 -6.92 -9.78 20.05
CA LEU A 244 -7.73 -8.62 20.41
C LEU A 244 -7.96 -8.56 21.93
N MET A 245 -8.40 -9.66 22.55
CA MET A 245 -8.56 -9.75 24.00
C MET A 245 -7.24 -9.58 24.74
N ARG A 246 -6.14 -10.11 24.21
CA ARG A 246 -4.79 -9.99 24.79
C ARG A 246 -4.30 -8.55 24.80
N SER A 247 -4.68 -7.79 23.77
CA SER A 247 -4.48 -6.34 23.67
C SER A 247 -5.41 -5.54 24.58
N GLY A 248 -6.34 -6.21 25.29
CA GLY A 248 -7.36 -5.63 26.13
C GLY A 248 -8.37 -4.78 25.37
N LYS A 249 -8.72 -5.25 24.17
CA LYS A 249 -9.81 -4.76 23.33
C LYS A 249 -10.99 -5.75 23.44
N VAL A 250 -12.16 -5.38 22.93
CA VAL A 250 -13.40 -6.09 23.24
C VAL A 250 -13.73 -7.15 22.19
N VAL A 251 -14.03 -8.36 22.65
CA VAL A 251 -14.71 -9.40 21.84
C VAL A 251 -16.13 -9.57 22.33
N ILE A 252 -17.08 -9.48 21.41
CA ILE A 252 -18.51 -9.73 21.63
C ILE A 252 -18.84 -11.09 21.03
N ASP A 253 -19.33 -12.00 21.85
CA ASP A 253 -19.77 -13.32 21.44
C ASP A 253 -21.27 -13.29 21.10
N CYS A 254 -21.56 -13.17 19.81
CA CYS A 254 -22.92 -13.21 19.23
C CYS A 254 -23.26 -14.59 18.66
N THR A 255 -22.46 -15.64 18.94
CA THR A 255 -22.70 -16.97 18.38
C THR A 255 -23.82 -17.70 19.10
N VAL A 256 -24.65 -18.51 18.43
CA VAL A 256 -25.85 -19.12 19.05
C VAL A 256 -25.51 -19.91 20.35
N GLY A 257 -24.39 -20.64 20.35
CA GLY A 257 -23.93 -21.43 21.51
C GLY A 257 -23.00 -20.72 22.49
N ALA A 258 -22.79 -19.41 22.36
CA ALA A 258 -21.79 -18.65 23.11
C ALA A 258 -20.39 -19.28 23.03
N GLY A 259 -19.92 -19.61 21.81
CA GLY A 259 -18.72 -20.40 21.57
C GLY A 259 -17.43 -19.85 22.20
N PHE A 260 -17.30 -18.55 22.42
CA PHE A 260 -16.18 -17.96 23.17
C PHE A 260 -16.44 -18.02 24.68
N ALA A 261 -17.60 -17.49 25.13
CA ALA A 261 -17.90 -17.37 26.55
C ALA A 261 -18.07 -18.74 27.24
N ALA A 262 -18.72 -19.70 26.57
CA ALA A 262 -18.86 -21.08 27.02
C ALA A 262 -17.51 -21.82 27.09
N ALA A 263 -16.55 -21.45 26.25
CA ALA A 263 -15.18 -21.95 26.34
C ALA A 263 -14.36 -21.30 27.48
N GLY A 264 -14.92 -20.31 28.19
CA GLY A 264 -14.28 -19.57 29.27
C GLY A 264 -13.44 -18.37 28.82
N ALA A 265 -13.50 -18.01 27.53
CA ALA A 265 -12.82 -16.81 27.04
C ALA A 265 -13.42 -15.55 27.67
N PRO A 266 -12.61 -14.49 27.95
CA PRO A 266 -13.12 -13.24 28.50
C PRO A 266 -13.81 -12.36 27.44
N ALA A 267 -14.70 -12.98 26.66
CA ALA A 267 -15.59 -12.32 25.71
C ALA A 267 -16.92 -11.96 26.39
N VAL A 268 -17.52 -10.85 25.97
CA VAL A 268 -18.83 -10.42 26.51
C VAL A 268 -19.94 -11.03 25.66
N ARG A 269 -20.97 -11.60 26.29
CA ARG A 269 -22.13 -12.14 25.57
C ARG A 269 -22.92 -10.99 24.91
N GLY A 270 -23.06 -11.06 23.60
CA GLY A 270 -23.86 -10.13 22.81
C GLY A 270 -25.18 -10.73 22.31
N PRO A 271 -26.01 -9.92 21.63
CA PRO A 271 -27.21 -10.41 20.96
C PRO A 271 -26.85 -11.30 19.75
N GLU A 272 -27.63 -12.35 19.52
CA GLU A 272 -27.49 -13.24 18.36
C GLU A 272 -28.04 -12.61 17.06
N ASP A 273 -28.96 -11.66 17.20
CA ASP A 273 -29.53 -10.89 16.09
C ASP A 273 -28.70 -9.61 15.82
N PRO A 274 -28.15 -9.44 14.60
CA PRO A 274 -27.45 -8.22 14.20
C PRO A 274 -28.24 -6.92 14.42
N MET A 275 -29.57 -6.95 14.34
CA MET A 275 -30.41 -5.76 14.54
C MET A 275 -30.26 -5.16 15.95
N ALA A 276 -30.06 -6.02 16.97
CA ALA A 276 -29.88 -5.58 18.35
C ALA A 276 -28.43 -5.18 18.68
N LEU A 277 -27.47 -5.49 17.80
CA LEU A 277 -26.05 -5.26 18.08
C LEU A 277 -25.70 -3.77 18.19
N ALA A 278 -26.27 -2.92 17.35
CA ALA A 278 -25.96 -1.48 17.33
C ALA A 278 -26.21 -0.84 18.70
N ALA A 279 -27.42 -0.99 19.23
CA ALA A 279 -27.82 -0.47 20.53
C ALA A 279 -26.98 -1.08 21.67
N TYR A 280 -26.68 -2.38 21.59
CA TYR A 280 -25.83 -3.05 22.56
C TYR A 280 -24.39 -2.48 22.57
N VAL A 281 -23.82 -2.22 21.39
CA VAL A 281 -22.49 -1.62 21.28
C VAL A 281 -22.47 -0.21 21.86
N GLU A 282 -23.43 0.64 21.49
CA GLU A 282 -23.46 2.04 21.95
C GLU A 282 -23.67 2.19 23.45
N HIS A 283 -24.63 1.44 24.00
CA HIS A 283 -25.08 1.67 25.38
C HIS A 283 -24.39 0.76 26.41
N THR A 284 -23.84 -0.38 25.98
CA THR A 284 -23.19 -1.34 26.89
C THR A 284 -21.69 -1.40 26.65
N VAL A 285 -21.27 -1.69 25.42
CA VAL A 285 -19.87 -2.00 25.14
C VAL A 285 -18.99 -0.76 25.15
N LEU A 286 -19.39 0.30 24.43
CA LEU A 286 -18.60 1.52 24.33
C LEU A 286 -18.45 2.21 25.69
N VAL A 287 -19.51 2.23 26.50
CA VAL A 287 -19.52 2.78 27.86
C VAL A 287 -18.53 2.03 28.77
N ASN A 288 -18.43 0.71 28.65
CA ASN A 288 -17.62 -0.15 29.52
C ASN A 288 -16.31 -0.63 28.88
N ARG A 289 -15.93 -0.12 27.70
CA ARG A 289 -14.81 -0.65 26.89
C ARG A 289 -13.50 -0.80 27.67
N GLY A 290 -13.14 0.23 28.44
CA GLY A 290 -11.91 0.22 29.24
C GLY A 290 -11.93 -0.82 30.35
N GLU A 291 -13.09 -1.04 30.98
CA GLU A 291 -13.29 -2.04 32.02
C GLU A 291 -13.23 -3.47 31.44
N ILE A 292 -13.98 -3.72 30.37
CA ILE A 292 -13.98 -5.02 29.67
C ILE A 292 -12.55 -5.38 29.25
N GLY A 293 -11.84 -4.42 28.66
CA GLY A 293 -10.44 -4.60 28.27
C GLY A 293 -9.49 -4.88 29.44
N ARG A 294 -9.70 -4.25 30.60
CA ARG A 294 -8.92 -4.52 31.81
C ARG A 294 -9.19 -5.93 32.34
N GLN A 295 -10.45 -6.35 32.39
CA GLN A 295 -10.82 -7.69 32.83
C GLN A 295 -10.26 -8.77 31.90
N ALA A 296 -10.31 -8.55 30.58
CA ALA A 296 -9.70 -9.45 29.60
C ALA A 296 -8.20 -9.65 29.83
N ARG A 297 -7.44 -8.57 30.07
CA ARG A 297 -6.00 -8.64 30.38
C ARG A 297 -5.69 -9.39 31.69
N GLN A 298 -6.60 -9.34 32.66
CA GLN A 298 -6.45 -10.00 33.95
C GLN A 298 -6.95 -11.45 33.95
N SER A 299 -7.59 -11.90 32.86
CA SER A 299 -8.17 -13.25 32.77
C SER A 299 -7.10 -14.34 32.90
N PRO A 300 -7.20 -15.24 33.90
CA PRO A 300 -6.31 -16.40 34.01
C PRO A 300 -6.46 -17.35 32.82
N TRP A 301 -7.65 -17.45 32.25
CA TRP A 301 -7.93 -18.27 31.07
C TRP A 301 -7.13 -17.79 29.86
N LEU A 302 -7.08 -16.47 29.65
CA LEU A 302 -6.33 -15.86 28.56
C LEU A 302 -4.82 -15.93 28.83
N ALA A 303 -4.39 -15.72 30.09
CA ALA A 303 -2.99 -15.82 30.48
C ALA A 303 -2.41 -17.22 30.23
N ARG A 304 -3.17 -18.29 30.48
CA ARG A 304 -2.77 -19.68 30.17
C ARG A 304 -2.60 -19.93 28.67
N ARG A 305 -3.33 -19.19 27.83
CA ARG A 305 -3.21 -19.25 26.36
C ARG A 305 -2.24 -18.23 25.79
N GLY A 306 -1.50 -17.49 26.63
CA GLY A 306 -0.53 -16.50 26.16
C GLY A 306 0.63 -17.14 25.38
N ILE A 307 1.13 -16.44 24.36
CA ILE A 307 2.31 -16.86 23.60
C ILE A 307 3.53 -17.11 24.48
N GLU A 308 3.66 -16.41 25.61
CA GLU A 308 4.76 -16.56 26.56
C GLU A 308 4.72 -17.90 27.33
N VAL A 309 3.54 -18.53 27.42
CA VAL A 309 3.40 -19.90 27.96
C VAL A 309 4.00 -20.89 26.96
N LEU A 310 3.68 -20.71 25.67
CA LEU A 310 4.20 -21.56 24.61
C LEU A 310 5.72 -21.38 24.44
N GLU A 311 6.23 -20.15 24.48
CA GLU A 311 7.67 -19.87 24.43
C GLU A 311 8.43 -20.58 25.55
N ARG A 312 7.95 -20.49 26.80
CA ARG A 312 8.56 -21.17 27.95
C ARG A 312 8.51 -22.69 27.82
N ALA A 313 7.37 -23.22 27.38
CA ALA A 313 7.21 -24.66 27.22
C ALA A 313 8.04 -25.23 26.05
N LEU A 314 8.39 -24.38 25.07
CA LEU A 314 9.35 -24.69 24.00
C LEU A 314 10.80 -24.36 24.35
N ASP A 315 11.09 -23.90 25.57
CA ASP A 315 12.43 -23.43 25.99
C ASP A 315 13.03 -22.44 24.96
N LEU A 316 12.20 -21.50 24.50
CA LEU A 316 12.62 -20.41 23.64
C LEU A 316 13.07 -19.23 24.49
N PRO A 317 14.19 -18.57 24.14
CA PRO A 317 14.63 -17.38 24.87
C PRO A 317 13.52 -16.32 24.80
N SER A 318 13.31 -15.62 25.91
CA SER A 318 12.45 -14.44 25.87
C SER A 318 13.17 -13.36 25.07
N ASN A 319 12.86 -13.28 23.78
CA ASN A 319 13.29 -12.19 22.90
C ASN A 319 12.36 -10.98 23.04
N VAL A 320 11.61 -10.89 24.14
CA VAL A 320 11.06 -9.61 24.60
C VAL A 320 12.26 -8.79 24.96
N ASP A 321 12.70 -8.01 23.98
CA ASP A 321 13.77 -7.08 24.13
C ASP A 321 13.64 -6.34 25.46
N GLU A 322 14.62 -6.56 26.34
CA GLU A 322 15.16 -5.54 27.24
C GLU A 322 15.79 -4.37 26.44
N SER A 323 15.59 -4.30 25.11
CA SER A 323 15.59 -3.06 24.32
C SER A 323 14.35 -2.18 24.62
N GLY A 324 13.92 -2.18 25.89
CA GLY A 324 13.38 -0.98 26.50
C GLY A 324 14.40 0.14 26.33
N GLY A 325 14.23 0.94 25.28
CA GLY A 325 15.10 2.06 24.98
C GLY A 325 16.23 1.75 23.99
N ASN A 326 15.93 1.11 22.85
CA ASN A 326 16.49 1.74 21.65
C ASN A 326 15.83 3.12 21.62
N THR A 327 16.52 4.15 22.11
CA THR A 327 16.10 5.56 21.98
C THR A 327 15.41 5.67 20.63
N PRO A 328 14.13 6.08 20.55
CA PRO A 328 13.41 6.05 19.28
C PRO A 328 14.30 6.78 18.30
N SER A 329 14.95 6.01 17.41
CA SER A 329 15.69 6.62 16.33
C SER A 329 14.59 7.36 15.61
N ASP A 330 14.65 8.68 15.61
CA ASP A 330 13.56 9.51 15.10
C ASP A 330 13.07 8.88 13.76
N PRO A 331 11.77 8.80 13.56
CA PRO A 331 11.19 7.97 12.51
C PRO A 331 11.76 8.33 11.14
N ARG A 332 12.18 7.32 10.37
CA ARG A 332 12.62 7.55 8.98
C ARG A 332 11.39 7.75 8.12
N ARG A 333 11.56 8.49 7.02
CA ARG A 333 10.49 8.78 6.07
C ARG A 333 10.71 8.00 4.79
N ILE A 334 9.76 7.13 4.46
CA ILE A 334 9.81 6.28 3.28
C ILE A 334 8.88 6.87 2.22
N PHE A 335 9.45 7.51 1.21
CA PHE A 335 8.67 8.00 0.06
C PHE A 335 8.45 6.89 -0.95
N VAL A 336 7.18 6.63 -1.27
CA VAL A 336 6.77 5.57 -2.20
C VAL A 336 5.98 6.18 -3.36
N PRO A 337 6.66 6.75 -4.37
CA PRO A 337 5.99 7.17 -5.60
C PRO A 337 5.62 5.94 -6.43
N THR A 338 4.39 5.91 -6.94
CA THR A 338 3.94 4.86 -7.85
C THR A 338 4.52 5.01 -9.26
N ASN A 339 4.53 3.89 -9.99
CA ASN A 339 4.75 3.89 -11.43
C ASN A 339 3.50 4.38 -12.15
N GLY A 340 3.62 5.48 -12.87
CA GLY A 340 2.63 5.93 -13.84
C GLY A 340 3.22 5.99 -15.25
N VAL A 341 2.55 6.75 -16.12
CA VAL A 341 3.12 7.14 -17.42
C VAL A 341 4.10 8.31 -17.17
N GLY A 342 5.38 8.00 -17.00
CA GLY A 342 6.46 8.98 -16.76
C GLY A 342 6.92 9.09 -15.31
N LEU A 343 7.58 10.21 -14.97
CA LEU A 343 8.29 10.41 -13.70
C LEU A 343 7.56 11.37 -12.71
N GLY A 344 6.28 11.66 -12.96
CA GLY A 344 5.58 12.74 -12.27
C GLY A 344 5.44 12.56 -10.76
N HIS A 345 5.10 11.35 -10.30
CA HIS A 345 4.98 11.01 -8.88
C HIS A 345 6.34 11.13 -8.16
N ALA A 346 7.40 10.57 -8.76
CA ALA A 346 8.75 10.66 -8.20
C ALA A 346 9.23 12.11 -8.10
N GLN A 347 9.01 12.91 -9.15
CA GLN A 347 9.35 14.34 -9.14
C GLN A 347 8.65 15.07 -7.99
N ARG A 348 7.33 14.95 -7.84
CA ARG A 348 6.60 15.60 -6.73
C ARG A 348 7.11 15.15 -5.36
N CYS A 349 7.29 13.85 -5.15
CA CYS A 349 7.84 13.34 -3.90
C CYS A 349 9.23 13.91 -3.60
N THR A 350 10.13 14.00 -4.58
CA THR A 350 11.47 14.60 -4.36
C THR A 350 11.40 16.09 -4.05
N LEU A 351 10.47 16.84 -4.66
CA LEU A 351 10.26 18.26 -4.35
C LEU A 351 9.76 18.43 -2.91
N VAL A 352 8.75 17.66 -2.49
CA VAL A 352 8.23 17.70 -1.12
C VAL A 352 9.29 17.24 -0.11
N ALA A 353 10.03 16.17 -0.40
CA ALA A 353 11.08 15.66 0.47
C ALA A 353 12.21 16.67 0.69
N SER A 354 12.52 17.49 -0.33
CA SER A 354 13.57 18.52 -0.26
C SER A 354 13.20 19.71 0.64
N GLU A 355 11.91 19.92 0.91
CA GLU A 355 11.41 20.99 1.80
C GLU A 355 11.30 20.55 3.26
N LEU A 356 11.53 19.27 3.57
CA LEU A 356 11.57 18.78 4.95
C LEU A 356 12.78 19.35 5.69
N LYS A 357 12.69 19.52 7.01
CA LYS A 357 13.77 20.01 7.87
C LYS A 357 14.97 19.06 7.93
N GLN A 358 14.72 17.77 7.73
CA GLN A 358 15.71 16.69 7.78
C GLN A 358 15.60 15.79 6.54
N PRO A 359 15.96 16.30 5.34
CA PRO A 359 15.85 15.54 4.09
C PRO A 359 16.77 14.31 4.07
N GLU A 360 17.90 14.33 4.77
CA GLU A 360 18.86 13.23 4.90
C GLU A 360 18.28 11.96 5.57
N ARG A 361 17.11 12.09 6.20
CA ARG A 361 16.39 10.99 6.84
C ARG A 361 15.30 10.38 5.97
N CYS A 362 15.17 10.91 4.77
CA CYS A 362 14.23 10.43 3.77
C CYS A 362 14.95 9.45 2.87
N PHE A 363 14.32 8.31 2.63
CA PHE A 363 14.70 7.44 1.54
C PHE A 363 13.47 7.05 0.75
N PHE A 364 13.69 6.61 -0.47
CA PHE A 364 12.64 6.27 -1.39
C PHE A 364 12.53 4.75 -1.52
N ALA A 365 11.32 4.27 -1.74
CA ALA A 365 11.07 2.96 -2.31
C ALA A 365 10.33 3.18 -3.62
N ALA A 366 11.06 3.14 -4.73
CA ALA A 366 10.52 3.49 -6.05
C ALA A 366 10.95 2.46 -7.09
N PHE A 367 10.17 2.36 -8.17
CA PHE A 367 10.51 1.46 -9.26
C PHE A 367 11.75 1.93 -10.04
N PRO A 368 12.44 1.04 -10.77
CA PRO A 368 13.74 1.34 -11.38
C PRO A 368 13.75 2.55 -12.33
N SER A 369 12.64 2.83 -13.01
CA SER A 369 12.48 4.00 -13.89
C SER A 369 12.71 5.34 -13.16
N CYS A 370 12.41 5.40 -11.86
CA CYS A 370 12.52 6.61 -11.04
C CYS A 370 13.90 6.76 -10.38
N LEU A 371 14.70 5.68 -10.33
CA LEU A 371 15.93 5.62 -9.54
C LEU A 371 16.89 6.76 -9.91
N GLY A 372 17.13 6.95 -11.21
CA GLY A 372 18.01 8.02 -11.66
C GLY A 372 17.55 9.41 -11.22
N LEU A 373 16.25 9.70 -11.23
CA LEU A 373 15.74 11.01 -10.80
C LEU A 373 15.95 11.23 -9.30
N ILE A 374 15.69 10.19 -8.51
CA ILE A 374 15.77 10.24 -7.06
C ILE A 374 17.23 10.39 -6.59
N LEU A 375 18.16 9.64 -7.20
CA LEU A 375 19.59 9.75 -6.91
C LEU A 375 20.16 11.12 -7.29
N ASP A 376 19.76 11.67 -8.45
CA ASP A 376 20.19 13.03 -8.86
C ASP A 376 19.71 14.12 -7.89
N LYS A 377 18.65 13.85 -7.11
CA LYS A 377 18.13 14.72 -6.05
C LYS A 377 18.77 14.48 -4.69
N GLY A 378 19.70 13.53 -4.58
CA GLY A 378 20.47 13.25 -3.37
C GLY A 378 19.79 12.32 -2.37
N PHE A 379 18.77 11.56 -2.78
CA PHE A 379 18.08 10.61 -1.90
C PHE A 379 18.44 9.16 -2.21
N ASP A 380 18.60 8.35 -1.17
CA ASP A 380 18.72 6.89 -1.30
C ASP A 380 17.41 6.28 -1.80
N CYS A 381 17.51 5.16 -2.52
CA CYS A 381 16.33 4.50 -3.07
C CYS A 381 16.45 2.96 -3.02
N LEU A 382 15.50 2.33 -2.33
CA LEU A 382 15.21 0.90 -2.45
C LEU A 382 14.45 0.65 -3.77
N PRO A 383 15.01 -0.11 -4.72
CA PRO A 383 14.30 -0.40 -5.95
C PRO A 383 13.10 -1.32 -5.69
N LEU A 384 11.91 -0.95 -6.17
CA LEU A 384 10.72 -1.81 -6.22
C LEU A 384 10.76 -2.74 -7.44
N VAL A 385 9.85 -3.71 -7.50
CA VAL A 385 9.79 -4.69 -8.60
C VAL A 385 8.69 -4.31 -9.58
N ALA A 386 9.08 -3.97 -10.81
CA ALA A 386 8.15 -3.66 -11.89
C ALA A 386 7.42 -4.93 -12.36
N LYS A 387 6.20 -4.75 -12.90
CA LYS A 387 5.49 -5.82 -13.60
C LYS A 387 6.32 -6.32 -14.79
N SER A 388 6.28 -7.62 -15.02
CA SER A 388 6.99 -8.28 -16.12
C SER A 388 6.02 -9.20 -16.85
N PRO A 389 6.03 -9.23 -18.19
CA PRO A 389 5.22 -10.17 -18.97
C PRO A 389 5.65 -11.63 -18.78
N HIS A 390 6.81 -11.88 -18.16
CA HIS A 390 7.33 -13.23 -17.91
C HIS A 390 6.72 -13.93 -16.69
N HIS A 391 5.88 -13.24 -15.90
CA HIS A 391 5.19 -13.84 -14.76
C HIS A 391 3.68 -13.94 -15.03
N PRO A 392 3.07 -15.13 -14.89
CA PRO A 392 1.66 -15.34 -15.21
C PRO A 392 0.72 -14.68 -14.18
N GLU A 393 1.19 -14.51 -12.94
CA GLU A 393 0.40 -13.89 -11.87
C GLU A 393 0.56 -12.37 -11.88
N ASP A 394 -0.58 -11.68 -11.96
CA ASP A 394 -0.68 -10.22 -12.07
C ASP A 394 -0.13 -9.42 -10.88
N HIS A 395 0.10 -10.09 -9.74
CA HIS A 395 0.55 -9.55 -8.46
C HIS A 395 1.92 -10.09 -8.01
N ALA A 396 2.60 -10.93 -8.80
CA ALA A 396 3.89 -11.52 -8.42
C ALA A 396 4.96 -10.45 -8.09
N ASN A 397 4.97 -9.35 -8.84
CA ASN A 397 5.88 -8.23 -8.58
C ASN A 397 5.56 -7.49 -7.26
N ASP A 398 4.28 -7.47 -6.87
CA ASP A 398 3.83 -6.82 -5.64
C ASP A 398 4.19 -7.65 -4.41
N LEU A 399 4.17 -8.98 -4.50
CA LEU A 399 4.70 -9.88 -3.46
C LEU A 399 6.19 -9.63 -3.17
N LEU A 400 7.01 -9.49 -4.20
CA LEU A 400 8.43 -9.15 -4.02
C LEU A 400 8.64 -7.73 -3.50
N THR A 401 7.79 -6.79 -3.91
CA THR A 401 7.77 -5.42 -3.37
C THR A 401 7.44 -5.43 -1.87
N TYR A 402 6.43 -6.20 -1.46
CA TYR A 402 6.07 -6.43 -0.07
C TYR A 402 7.26 -6.97 0.74
N LEU A 403 7.95 -8.01 0.25
CA LEU A 403 9.13 -8.56 0.93
C LEU A 403 10.25 -7.53 1.11
N ARG A 404 10.54 -6.74 0.06
CA ARG A 404 11.59 -5.70 0.12
C ARG A 404 11.23 -4.64 1.15
N LEU A 405 9.99 -4.15 1.14
CA LEU A 405 9.50 -3.17 2.10
C LEU A 405 9.49 -3.73 3.52
N HIS A 406 9.01 -4.96 3.73
CA HIS A 406 9.01 -5.62 5.04
C HIS A 406 10.40 -5.74 5.65
N ARG A 407 11.44 -5.96 4.83
CA ARG A 407 12.84 -6.03 5.32
C ARG A 407 13.44 -4.66 5.63
N CYS A 408 12.88 -3.58 5.08
CA CYS A 408 13.48 -2.24 5.18
C CYS A 408 12.74 -1.33 6.17
N ALA A 409 11.41 -1.43 6.23
CA ALA A 409 10.57 -0.68 7.15
C ALA A 409 10.77 -1.16 8.59
N ARG A 410 10.58 -0.26 9.54
CA ARG A 410 10.62 -0.54 10.98
C ARG A 410 9.35 0.00 11.63
N ALA A 411 8.95 -0.60 12.73
CA ALA A 411 7.87 -0.07 13.54
C ALA A 411 8.16 1.39 13.92
N GLY A 412 7.18 2.27 13.71
CA GLY A 412 7.31 3.70 13.93
C GLY A 412 7.82 4.53 12.75
N ASP A 413 8.33 3.93 11.66
CA ASP A 413 8.64 4.69 10.43
C ASP A 413 7.37 5.36 9.87
N GLN A 414 7.56 6.46 9.13
CA GLN A 414 6.48 7.14 8.42
C GLN A 414 6.55 6.84 6.92
N LEU A 415 5.46 6.40 6.30
CA LEU A 415 5.35 6.11 4.88
C LEU A 415 4.57 7.22 4.17
N ILE A 416 5.17 7.80 3.12
CA ILE A 416 4.54 8.82 2.28
C ILE A 416 4.29 8.22 0.90
N PHE A 417 3.03 7.98 0.58
CA PHE A 417 2.61 7.34 -0.67
C PHE A 417 2.12 8.38 -1.68
N ASP A 418 2.61 8.37 -2.93
CA ASP A 418 2.05 9.17 -4.03
C ASP A 418 1.60 8.25 -5.18
N GLY A 419 0.30 8.10 -5.34
CA GLY A 419 -0.28 7.24 -6.36
C GLY A 419 -1.79 7.27 -6.44
N GLY A 420 -2.31 6.78 -7.58
CA GLY A 420 -3.76 6.65 -7.81
C GLY A 420 -4.37 5.39 -7.19
N TYR A 421 -3.57 4.35 -6.95
CA TYR A 421 -4.02 3.06 -6.43
C TYR A 421 -3.04 2.50 -5.40
N VAL A 422 -3.54 2.15 -4.22
CA VAL A 422 -2.75 1.61 -3.11
C VAL A 422 -2.63 0.08 -3.26
N PHE A 423 -1.43 -0.41 -3.60
CA PHE A 423 -1.14 -1.84 -3.77
C PHE A 423 -1.26 -2.62 -2.45
N ASP A 424 -1.34 -3.96 -2.52
CA ASP A 424 -1.42 -4.78 -1.31
C ASP A 424 -0.14 -4.69 -0.50
N SER A 425 1.01 -4.65 -1.16
CA SER A 425 2.29 -4.44 -0.48
C SER A 425 2.27 -3.21 0.42
N ILE A 426 1.80 -2.06 -0.08
CA ILE A 426 1.74 -0.81 0.67
C ILE A 426 0.71 -0.91 1.79
N TYR A 427 -0.50 -1.38 1.45
CA TYR A 427 -1.59 -1.54 2.40
C TYR A 427 -1.18 -2.42 3.58
N ARG A 428 -0.59 -3.58 3.30
CA ARG A 428 -0.17 -4.55 4.30
C ARG A 428 1.01 -4.06 5.13
N ILE A 429 2.01 -3.44 4.52
CA ILE A 429 3.17 -2.94 5.27
C ILE A 429 2.79 -1.83 6.25
N ILE A 430 1.90 -0.92 5.87
CA ILE A 430 1.40 0.11 6.79
C ILE A 430 0.76 -0.53 8.02
N LEU A 431 -0.09 -1.54 7.82
CA LEU A 431 -0.83 -2.19 8.90
C LEU A 431 0.02 -3.12 9.75
N GLU A 432 0.78 -4.01 9.11
CA GLU A 432 1.57 -5.05 9.79
C GLU A 432 2.75 -4.46 10.57
N MET A 433 3.34 -3.36 10.09
CA MET A 433 4.44 -2.66 10.77
C MET A 433 3.97 -1.47 11.63
N GLY A 434 2.66 -1.17 11.65
CA GLY A 434 2.12 -0.03 12.39
C GLY A 434 2.73 1.31 11.98
N LEU A 435 2.89 1.55 10.66
CA LEU A 435 3.50 2.77 10.14
C LEU A 435 2.53 3.96 10.24
N ASP A 436 3.06 5.15 10.48
CA ASP A 436 2.30 6.38 10.22
C ASP A 436 2.28 6.63 8.71
N ALA A 437 1.11 6.78 8.11
CA ALA A 437 0.98 6.81 6.66
C ALA A 437 0.32 8.10 6.16
N VAL A 438 1.00 8.78 5.22
CA VAL A 438 0.49 9.98 4.54
C VAL A 438 0.29 9.68 3.06
N TRP A 439 -0.89 10.01 2.52
CA TRP A 439 -1.16 9.89 1.08
C TRP A 439 -1.11 11.25 0.40
N ILE A 440 -0.20 11.44 -0.55
CA ILE A 440 -0.25 12.52 -1.53
C ILE A 440 -1.15 12.09 -2.68
N ARG A 441 -2.34 12.69 -2.77
CA ARG A 441 -3.38 12.30 -3.72
C ARG A 441 -3.85 13.52 -4.52
N ARG A 442 -3.38 13.62 -5.76
CA ARG A 442 -3.84 14.67 -6.71
C ARG A 442 -5.29 14.45 -7.15
N GLY A 443 -5.97 15.54 -7.47
CA GLY A 443 -7.37 15.57 -7.90
C GLY A 443 -7.57 15.59 -9.42
N LEU A 444 -8.66 16.25 -9.83
CA LEU A 444 -9.08 16.46 -11.21
C LEU A 444 -9.34 15.16 -12.00
N TRP A 445 -10.14 14.26 -11.43
CA TRP A 445 -10.57 13.02 -12.08
C TRP A 445 -11.68 13.28 -13.12
N GLN A 446 -11.71 12.46 -14.17
CA GLN A 446 -12.75 12.57 -15.20
C GLN A 446 -14.12 12.14 -14.67
N ALA A 447 -15.19 12.72 -15.22
CA ALA A 447 -16.56 12.33 -14.89
C ALA A 447 -16.79 10.82 -15.15
N GLY A 448 -17.39 10.13 -14.17
CA GLY A 448 -17.67 8.69 -14.27
C GLY A 448 -16.51 7.76 -13.87
N GLN A 449 -15.31 8.28 -13.59
CA GLN A 449 -14.27 7.46 -12.95
C GLN A 449 -14.73 7.09 -11.53
N SER A 450 -14.90 5.80 -11.28
CA SER A 450 -15.40 5.29 -9.99
C SER A 450 -14.33 5.46 -8.92
N VAL A 451 -14.47 6.49 -8.10
CA VAL A 451 -13.54 6.87 -7.01
C VAL A 451 -13.59 5.89 -5.81
N ARG A 452 -14.40 4.83 -5.88
CA ARG A 452 -14.82 4.04 -4.70
C ARG A 452 -13.75 3.07 -4.18
N ALA A 453 -13.10 2.28 -5.03
CA ALA A 453 -12.07 1.33 -4.58
C ALA A 453 -10.84 2.00 -3.89
N PRO A 454 -10.38 3.19 -4.34
CA PRO A 454 -9.39 3.98 -3.61
C PRO A 454 -9.83 4.45 -2.21
N MET A 455 -11.14 4.64 -1.96
CA MET A 455 -11.65 5.17 -0.69
C MET A 455 -11.62 4.15 0.47
N GLU A 456 -11.74 2.84 0.18
CA GLU A 456 -11.61 1.80 1.21
C GLU A 456 -10.21 1.83 1.84
N ARG A 457 -9.18 1.90 0.98
CA ARG A 457 -7.77 1.94 1.39
C ARG A 457 -7.29 3.32 1.84
N GLU A 458 -8.04 4.39 1.58
CA GLU A 458 -7.72 5.72 2.10
C GLU A 458 -7.69 5.75 3.64
N ARG A 459 -8.45 4.88 4.30
CA ARG A 459 -8.66 4.95 5.75
C ARG A 459 -7.44 4.55 6.58
N ILE A 460 -6.51 3.81 6.01
CA ILE A 460 -5.25 3.44 6.69
C ILE A 460 -4.25 4.60 6.74
N PHE A 461 -4.50 5.68 5.99
CA PHE A 461 -3.69 6.88 6.04
C PHE A 461 -4.19 7.80 7.15
N SER A 462 -3.26 8.22 8.00
CA SER A 462 -3.52 9.20 9.06
C SER A 462 -3.77 10.59 8.47
N ARG A 463 -3.21 10.86 7.29
CA ARG A 463 -3.33 12.14 6.58
C ARG A 463 -3.39 11.94 5.06
N VAL A 464 -4.18 12.77 4.39
CA VAL A 464 -4.25 12.87 2.93
C VAL A 464 -3.94 14.30 2.53
N ILE A 465 -2.82 14.49 1.82
CA ILE A 465 -2.42 15.76 1.23
C ILE A 465 -2.97 15.81 -0.18
N LEU A 466 -3.69 16.88 -0.51
CA LEU A 466 -4.35 17.10 -1.79
C LEU A 466 -3.66 18.25 -2.52
N PRO A 467 -2.63 17.99 -3.35
CA PRO A 467 -2.07 19.01 -4.22
C PRO A 467 -3.14 19.58 -5.15
N GLY A 468 -3.36 20.88 -5.06
CA GLY A 468 -4.34 21.61 -5.85
C GLY A 468 -3.89 21.83 -7.29
N GLU A 469 -4.83 22.36 -8.07
CA GLU A 469 -4.68 22.89 -9.41
C GLU A 469 -4.49 24.42 -9.36
N ALA A 470 -3.95 25.00 -10.44
CA ALA A 470 -3.70 26.44 -10.54
C ALA A 470 -4.96 27.31 -10.47
N PHE A 471 -6.14 26.76 -10.75
CA PHE A 471 -7.41 27.49 -10.79
C PHE A 471 -8.45 26.85 -9.88
N GLU A 472 -9.17 27.69 -9.13
CA GLU A 472 -10.05 27.25 -8.05
C GLU A 472 -11.19 26.35 -8.53
N GLU A 473 -11.77 26.62 -9.70
CA GLU A 473 -12.87 25.81 -10.25
C GLU A 473 -12.48 24.38 -10.66
N LEU A 474 -11.18 24.09 -10.70
CA LEU A 474 -10.65 22.74 -10.94
C LEU A 474 -10.45 21.96 -9.63
N ASN A 475 -10.42 22.65 -8.50
CA ASN A 475 -10.26 22.06 -7.19
C ASN A 475 -11.63 21.59 -6.68
N SER A 476 -11.71 20.31 -6.31
CA SER A 476 -12.91 19.80 -5.64
C SER A 476 -12.95 20.30 -4.20
N VAL A 477 -14.12 20.74 -3.73
CA VAL A 477 -14.32 21.07 -2.32
C VAL A 477 -14.10 19.80 -1.49
N PRO A 478 -13.15 19.75 -0.55
CA PRO A 478 -13.00 18.61 0.33
C PRO A 478 -14.32 18.42 1.10
N PHE A 479 -14.94 17.24 1.01
CA PHE A 479 -15.88 16.82 2.06
C PHE A 479 -15.18 16.99 3.41
N PHE A 480 -15.90 17.45 4.43
CA PHE A 480 -15.33 17.75 5.75
C PHE A 480 -14.76 16.47 6.39
N ASP A 481 -13.50 16.16 6.07
CA ASP A 481 -12.68 15.10 6.62
C ASP A 481 -11.41 15.76 7.16
N PRO A 482 -11.21 15.80 8.48
CA PRO A 482 -10.11 16.53 9.10
C PRO A 482 -8.73 15.97 8.74
N ARG A 483 -8.66 14.78 8.11
CA ARG A 483 -7.41 14.18 7.62
C ARG A 483 -7.01 14.72 6.25
N LYS A 484 -7.92 15.40 5.53
CA LYS A 484 -7.70 15.90 4.18
C LYS A 484 -7.22 17.34 4.22
N HIS A 485 -6.04 17.58 3.67
CA HIS A 485 -5.43 18.90 3.66
C HIS A 485 -5.15 19.32 2.22
N ALA A 486 -5.88 20.32 1.74
CA ALA A 486 -5.57 20.97 0.47
C ALA A 486 -4.27 21.78 0.62
N VAL A 487 -3.40 21.65 -0.36
CA VAL A 487 -2.19 22.47 -0.51
C VAL A 487 -2.18 23.04 -1.91
N GLY A 488 -1.41 24.11 -2.14
CA GLY A 488 -1.22 24.61 -3.50
C GLY A 488 -0.54 23.59 -4.43
N PRO A 489 -0.40 23.89 -5.72
CA PRO A 489 0.26 22.97 -6.64
C PRO A 489 1.70 22.65 -6.23
N VAL A 490 2.12 21.39 -6.34
CA VAL A 490 3.52 21.00 -6.09
C VAL A 490 4.32 21.23 -7.38
N VAL A 491 5.21 22.23 -7.36
CA VAL A 491 5.91 22.73 -8.55
C VAL A 491 7.39 22.88 -8.30
N GLN A 492 8.21 22.45 -9.25
CA GLN A 492 9.66 22.65 -9.16
C GLN A 492 9.99 24.15 -9.08
N HIS A 493 10.95 24.53 -8.24
CA HIS A 493 11.56 25.85 -8.29
C HIS A 493 12.77 25.86 -9.21
N ALA A 494 12.68 26.63 -10.29
CA ALA A 494 13.79 26.89 -11.19
C ALA A 494 13.80 28.40 -11.50
N PRO A 495 14.81 29.16 -11.06
CA PRO A 495 14.95 30.56 -11.45
C PRO A 495 14.91 30.69 -12.98
N ALA A 496 14.25 31.73 -13.48
CA ALA A 496 14.29 32.05 -14.90
C ALA A 496 15.73 32.43 -15.30
N PRO A 497 16.27 31.87 -16.40
CA PRO A 497 17.62 32.20 -16.82
C PRO A 497 17.70 33.67 -17.23
N GLY A 498 18.77 34.35 -16.82
CA GLY A 498 19.06 35.70 -17.31
C GLY A 498 19.30 35.71 -18.83
N LYS A 499 19.28 36.89 -19.45
CA LYS A 499 19.48 37.02 -20.91
C LYS A 499 20.78 36.37 -21.40
N THR A 500 21.88 36.61 -20.70
CA THR A 500 23.20 36.02 -21.02
C THR A 500 23.18 34.50 -20.90
N GLU A 501 22.66 33.98 -19.79
CA GLU A 501 22.56 32.54 -19.56
C GLU A 501 21.67 31.85 -20.60
N ARG A 502 20.54 32.48 -20.96
CA ARG A 502 19.67 31.98 -22.04
C ARG A 502 20.45 31.89 -23.36
N THR A 503 21.21 32.91 -23.72
CA THR A 503 22.03 32.90 -24.94
C THR A 503 23.11 31.82 -24.90
N GLU A 504 23.82 31.66 -23.78
CA GLU A 504 24.85 30.64 -23.61
C GLU A 504 24.29 29.22 -23.71
N ARG A 505 23.17 28.94 -23.03
CA ARG A 505 22.49 27.64 -23.10
C ARG A 505 22.02 27.32 -24.53
N ARG A 506 21.53 28.32 -25.27
CA ARG A 506 21.13 28.15 -26.68
C ARG A 506 22.34 27.92 -27.60
N ARG A 507 23.45 28.63 -27.40
CA ARG A 507 24.71 28.37 -28.11
C ARG A 507 25.21 26.94 -27.86
N ALA A 508 25.15 26.46 -26.62
CA ALA A 508 25.54 25.09 -26.29
C ALA A 508 24.64 24.05 -27.00
N LEU A 509 23.35 24.33 -27.19
CA LEU A 509 22.47 23.47 -28.00
C LEU A 509 22.84 23.51 -29.49
N ALA A 510 23.15 24.69 -30.02
CA ALA A 510 23.57 24.86 -31.41
C ALA A 510 24.85 24.07 -31.71
N GLU A 511 25.87 24.22 -30.86
CA GLU A 511 27.12 23.45 -30.91
C GLU A 511 26.88 21.94 -30.80
N ARG A 512 26.06 21.52 -29.82
CA ARG A 512 25.77 20.10 -29.57
C ARG A 512 25.12 19.42 -30.78
N PHE A 513 24.22 20.11 -31.48
CA PHE A 513 23.44 19.53 -32.57
C PHE A 513 23.95 19.91 -33.96
N GLY A 514 24.94 20.81 -34.04
CA GLY A 514 25.46 21.34 -35.31
C GLY A 514 24.41 22.13 -36.09
N VAL A 515 23.51 22.83 -35.40
CA VAL A 515 22.40 23.59 -36.01
C VAL A 515 22.39 24.99 -35.43
N GLU A 516 22.63 25.99 -36.28
CA GLU A 516 22.40 27.39 -35.93
C GLU A 516 20.89 27.69 -35.95
N PHE A 517 20.38 28.36 -34.92
CA PHE A 517 18.95 28.67 -34.82
C PHE A 517 18.68 29.97 -34.08
N ASN A 518 17.63 30.67 -34.52
CA ASN A 518 17.08 31.86 -33.86
C ASN A 518 15.83 31.54 -33.04
N ARG A 519 15.12 30.47 -33.38
CA ARG A 519 13.90 30.02 -32.69
C ARG A 519 14.07 28.59 -32.16
N LEU A 520 13.61 28.35 -30.95
CA LEU A 520 13.62 27.04 -30.29
C LEU A 520 12.21 26.62 -29.95
N VAL A 521 11.79 25.48 -30.47
CA VAL A 521 10.51 24.85 -30.14
C VAL A 521 10.76 23.58 -29.35
N VAL A 522 10.04 23.40 -28.25
CA VAL A 522 10.13 22.20 -27.42
C VAL A 522 8.79 21.48 -27.41
N THR A 523 8.79 20.19 -27.73
CA THR A 523 7.59 19.33 -27.74
C THR A 523 7.69 18.25 -26.67
N MET A 524 6.67 18.15 -25.81
CA MET A 524 6.56 17.21 -24.68
C MET A 524 5.22 16.48 -24.68
N LEU A 525 4.94 15.71 -25.74
CA LEU A 525 3.71 14.90 -25.85
C LEU A 525 3.89 13.46 -25.32
N GLY A 526 5.01 13.14 -24.67
CA GLY A 526 5.28 11.84 -24.06
C GLY A 526 5.60 10.70 -25.05
N GLY A 527 6.07 9.57 -24.54
CA GLY A 527 6.55 8.43 -25.34
C GLY A 527 5.48 7.44 -25.83
N GLY A 528 4.21 7.85 -25.93
CA GLY A 528 3.15 7.01 -26.51
C GLY A 528 2.48 5.98 -25.60
N VAL A 529 2.86 5.87 -24.32
CA VAL A 529 2.31 4.85 -23.38
C VAL A 529 0.86 5.15 -22.96
N ALA A 530 0.57 6.42 -22.63
CA ALA A 530 -0.79 6.84 -22.26
C ALA A 530 -1.68 7.03 -23.48
N ALA A 531 -1.13 7.64 -24.52
CA ALA A 531 -1.80 7.93 -25.77
C ALA A 531 -0.75 8.09 -26.88
N ASP A 532 -1.01 7.51 -28.05
CA ASP A 532 -0.15 7.72 -29.21
C ASP A 532 -0.31 9.17 -29.73
N ARG A 533 0.82 9.86 -29.84
CA ARG A 533 0.90 11.24 -30.33
C ARG A 533 1.89 11.40 -31.48
N SER A 534 2.23 10.29 -32.13
CA SER A 534 3.21 10.26 -33.22
C SER A 534 2.81 11.16 -34.38
N VAL A 535 1.51 11.25 -34.70
CA VAL A 535 0.99 12.10 -35.78
C VAL A 535 1.20 13.58 -35.48
N GLN A 536 0.89 14.04 -34.26
CA GLN A 536 1.09 15.43 -33.86
C GLN A 536 2.57 15.78 -33.82
N MET A 537 3.42 14.88 -33.30
CA MET A 537 4.87 15.09 -33.31
C MET A 537 5.45 15.16 -34.73
N GLN A 538 4.97 14.33 -35.66
CA GLN A 538 5.37 14.36 -37.07
C GLN A 538 4.94 15.66 -37.75
N ALA A 539 3.71 16.12 -37.51
CA ALA A 539 3.23 17.39 -38.03
C ALA A 539 4.11 18.56 -37.55
N LEU A 540 4.43 18.60 -36.26
CA LEU A 540 5.35 19.61 -35.70
C LEU A 540 6.75 19.51 -36.32
N ALA A 541 7.28 18.30 -36.50
CA ALA A 541 8.58 18.11 -37.14
C ALA A 541 8.59 18.59 -38.60
N ALA A 542 7.54 18.33 -39.36
CA ALA A 542 7.37 18.82 -40.73
C ALA A 542 7.29 20.35 -40.79
N MET A 543 6.52 20.97 -39.90
CA MET A 543 6.43 22.44 -39.80
C MET A 543 7.78 23.09 -39.50
N MET A 544 8.57 22.48 -38.62
CA MET A 544 9.88 23.00 -38.23
C MET A 544 10.94 22.75 -39.29
N ALA A 545 10.82 21.67 -40.07
CA ALA A 545 11.68 21.42 -41.23
C ALA A 545 11.53 22.48 -42.33
N ALA A 546 10.34 23.10 -42.44
CA ALA A 546 10.10 24.22 -43.35
C ALA A 546 10.69 25.57 -42.86
N ARG A 547 11.24 25.62 -41.64
CA ARG A 547 11.80 26.83 -41.02
C ARG A 547 13.31 26.67 -40.74
N PRO A 548 14.20 27.17 -41.61
CA PRO A 548 15.65 26.92 -41.50
C PRO A 548 16.32 27.56 -40.29
N ASP A 549 15.67 28.51 -39.63
CA ASP A 549 16.15 29.21 -38.43
C ASP A 549 15.61 28.63 -37.12
N CYS A 550 14.93 27.48 -37.18
CA CYS A 550 14.32 26.82 -36.03
C CYS A 550 15.06 25.55 -35.63
N LEU A 551 15.29 25.38 -34.32
CA LEU A 551 15.61 24.09 -33.72
C LEU A 551 14.38 23.56 -32.99
N HIS A 552 14.00 22.32 -33.28
CA HIS A 552 12.89 21.64 -32.63
C HIS A 552 13.40 20.48 -31.78
N LEU A 553 13.08 20.49 -30.49
CA LEU A 553 13.42 19.43 -29.56
C LEU A 553 12.17 18.65 -29.17
N ILE A 554 12.12 17.36 -29.51
CA ILE A 554 11.13 16.44 -28.95
C ILE A 554 11.70 15.87 -27.67
N VAL A 555 11.18 16.30 -26.54
CA VAL A 555 11.67 15.94 -25.21
C VAL A 555 10.86 14.77 -24.65
N LEU A 556 11.57 13.70 -24.31
CA LEU A 556 11.03 12.49 -23.70
C LEU A 556 11.74 12.20 -22.37
N TRP A 557 11.11 11.42 -21.50
CA TRP A 557 11.80 10.95 -20.28
C TRP A 557 12.87 9.90 -20.64
N PRO A 558 13.92 9.72 -19.80
CA PRO A 558 14.95 8.71 -20.04
C PRO A 558 14.38 7.29 -20.17
N GLY A 559 14.78 6.56 -21.21
CA GLY A 559 14.31 5.20 -21.47
C GLY A 559 12.90 5.10 -22.06
N ALA A 560 12.26 6.22 -22.40
CA ALA A 560 11.02 6.21 -23.16
C ALA A 560 11.22 5.58 -24.56
N ALA A 561 10.20 4.92 -25.10
CA ALA A 561 10.21 4.56 -26.51
C ALA A 561 10.23 5.83 -27.38
N VAL A 562 11.06 5.83 -28.42
CA VAL A 562 11.12 6.92 -29.39
C VAL A 562 10.30 6.53 -30.63
N PRO A 563 9.26 7.28 -31.00
CA PRO A 563 8.50 7.01 -32.22
C PRO A 563 9.39 7.08 -33.46
N LEU A 564 9.32 6.09 -34.35
CA LEU A 564 10.19 6.04 -35.53
C LEU A 564 10.00 7.24 -36.47
N GLY A 565 8.75 7.70 -36.65
CA GLY A 565 8.44 8.77 -37.59
C GLY A 565 8.92 10.17 -37.17
N VAL A 566 9.48 10.34 -35.98
CA VAL A 566 10.08 11.61 -35.55
C VAL A 566 11.59 11.69 -35.78
N GLN A 567 12.19 10.64 -36.33
CA GLN A 567 13.61 10.63 -36.72
C GLN A 567 13.81 11.14 -38.15
N GLY A 568 15.04 11.59 -38.46
CA GLY A 568 15.44 11.96 -39.83
C GLY A 568 15.00 13.36 -40.31
N TRP A 569 14.25 14.11 -39.50
CA TRP A 569 13.87 15.48 -39.84
C TRP A 569 15.06 16.45 -39.69
N PRO A 570 15.31 17.37 -40.65
CA PRO A 570 16.50 18.23 -40.66
C PRO A 570 16.70 19.02 -39.36
N ASN A 571 15.62 19.63 -38.87
CA ASN A 571 15.63 20.60 -37.75
C ASN A 571 15.09 20.02 -36.44
N THR A 572 14.76 18.73 -36.40
CA THR A 572 14.19 18.09 -35.20
C THR A 572 15.19 17.13 -34.57
N ARG A 573 15.33 17.20 -33.24
CA ARG A 573 16.17 16.31 -32.44
C ARG A 573 15.35 15.74 -31.28
N VAL A 574 15.43 14.42 -31.08
CA VAL A 574 14.82 13.77 -29.92
C VAL A 574 15.81 13.83 -28.76
N VAL A 575 15.36 14.34 -27.61
CA VAL A 575 16.18 14.48 -26.40
C VAL A 575 15.52 13.74 -25.26
N GLN A 576 16.22 12.75 -24.71
CA GLN A 576 15.81 12.09 -23.47
C GLN A 576 16.50 12.76 -22.29
N THR A 577 15.73 13.38 -21.40
CA THR A 577 16.28 14.14 -20.26
C THR A 577 15.34 14.18 -19.07
N LYS A 578 15.91 14.36 -17.87
CA LYS A 578 15.17 14.65 -16.64
C LYS A 578 15.00 16.17 -16.42
N ALA A 579 15.71 17.01 -17.17
CA ALA A 579 15.74 18.46 -17.03
C ALA A 579 14.89 19.17 -18.11
N ALA A 580 13.68 18.68 -18.37
CA ALA A 580 12.81 19.20 -19.43
C ALA A 580 12.47 20.70 -19.23
N LEU A 581 12.20 21.12 -17.99
CA LEU A 581 11.91 22.51 -17.65
C LEU A 581 13.05 23.46 -18.06
N ALA A 582 14.32 23.05 -17.90
CA ALA A 582 15.47 23.88 -18.27
C ALA A 582 15.55 24.16 -19.78
N LEU A 583 15.08 23.22 -20.62
CA LEU A 583 14.94 23.44 -22.07
C LEU A 583 13.73 24.32 -22.38
N CYS A 584 12.62 24.15 -21.67
CA CYS A 584 11.41 24.96 -21.86
C CYS A 584 11.64 26.45 -21.51
N GLN A 585 12.40 26.75 -20.44
CA GLN A 585 12.71 28.13 -20.04
C GLN A 585 13.50 28.94 -21.08
N ILE A 586 14.20 28.28 -22.00
CA ILE A 586 14.96 28.93 -23.06
C ILE A 586 14.27 28.82 -24.43
N ALA A 587 13.12 28.14 -24.50
CA ALA A 587 12.34 27.99 -25.71
C ALA A 587 11.63 29.30 -26.09
N ASP A 588 11.23 29.40 -27.35
CA ASP A 588 10.37 30.47 -27.85
C ASP A 588 8.90 30.00 -27.90
N ALA A 589 8.67 28.69 -28.06
CA ALA A 589 7.35 28.07 -27.93
C ALA A 589 7.46 26.65 -27.38
N VAL A 590 6.48 26.24 -26.57
CA VAL A 590 6.35 24.88 -26.06
C VAL A 590 5.04 24.25 -26.53
N VAL A 591 5.08 23.00 -26.97
CA VAL A 591 3.90 22.18 -27.22
C VAL A 591 3.92 21.00 -26.26
N SER A 592 2.99 20.92 -25.31
CA SER A 592 3.04 19.94 -24.22
C SER A 592 1.72 19.21 -24.04
N ALA A 593 1.77 17.98 -23.54
CA ALA A 593 0.61 17.40 -22.88
C ALA A 593 0.27 18.22 -21.63
N ALA A 594 -0.99 18.23 -21.22
CA ALA A 594 -1.45 19.00 -20.05
C ALA A 594 -1.49 18.13 -18.78
N GLY A 595 -0.49 17.28 -18.58
CA GLY A 595 -0.34 16.51 -17.34
C GLY A 595 0.01 17.42 -16.16
N TYR A 596 -0.39 17.04 -14.94
CA TYR A 596 -0.27 17.85 -13.73
C TYR A 596 1.09 18.59 -13.60
N ASN A 597 2.22 17.87 -13.62
CA ASN A 597 3.53 18.50 -13.40
C ASN A 597 3.88 19.49 -14.53
N SER A 598 3.83 19.05 -15.79
CA SER A 598 4.21 19.88 -16.94
C SER A 598 3.34 21.13 -17.06
N PHE A 599 2.02 20.99 -16.84
CA PHE A 599 1.11 22.14 -16.85
C PHE A 599 1.52 23.19 -15.82
N HIS A 600 1.68 22.79 -14.56
CA HIS A 600 2.04 23.73 -13.50
C HIS A 600 3.46 24.29 -13.69
N GLU A 601 4.43 23.47 -14.11
CA GLU A 601 5.78 23.93 -14.41
C GLU A 601 5.80 24.99 -15.52
N LEU A 602 5.01 24.83 -16.58
CA LEU A 602 4.97 25.82 -17.67
C LEU A 602 4.27 27.12 -17.24
N LEU A 603 3.15 27.03 -16.53
CA LEU A 603 2.42 28.22 -16.04
C LEU A 603 3.24 29.00 -15.01
N TYR A 604 3.77 28.34 -13.97
CA TYR A 604 4.48 29.01 -12.87
C TYR A 604 5.83 29.60 -13.28
N HIS A 605 6.37 29.24 -14.44
CA HIS A 605 7.59 29.83 -15.00
C HIS A 605 7.32 30.76 -16.18
N GLY A 606 6.05 31.07 -16.47
CA GLY A 606 5.66 32.02 -17.51
C GLY A 606 6.03 31.60 -18.93
N ILE A 607 5.97 30.29 -19.22
CA ILE A 607 6.42 29.73 -20.51
C ILE A 607 5.24 29.65 -21.49
N PRO A 608 5.29 30.36 -22.63
CA PRO A 608 4.24 30.31 -23.65
C PRO A 608 4.05 28.89 -24.20
N THR A 609 2.83 28.37 -24.08
CA THR A 609 2.55 26.94 -24.30
C THR A 609 1.26 26.70 -25.09
N ILE A 610 1.32 25.78 -26.04
CA ILE A 610 0.17 25.11 -26.63
C ILE A 610 0.01 23.75 -25.95
N PHE A 611 -1.12 23.53 -25.28
CA PHE A 611 -1.45 22.24 -24.68
C PHE A 611 -2.21 21.34 -25.65
N VAL A 612 -1.73 20.10 -25.79
CA VAL A 612 -2.41 19.02 -26.52
C VAL A 612 -2.81 17.95 -25.49
N PRO A 613 -4.02 18.01 -24.92
CA PRO A 613 -4.41 17.16 -23.80
C PRO A 613 -4.44 15.67 -24.17
N GLN A 614 -4.18 14.84 -23.17
CA GLN A 614 -4.24 13.38 -23.26
C GLN A 614 -5.31 12.83 -22.33
N MET A 615 -6.11 11.91 -22.85
CA MET A 615 -7.23 11.32 -22.14
C MET A 615 -7.13 9.80 -22.20
N ALA A 616 -7.16 9.17 -21.03
CA ALA A 616 -7.35 7.73 -20.84
C ALA A 616 -8.13 7.51 -19.54
N SER A 617 -8.76 6.34 -19.37
CA SER A 617 -9.68 6.05 -18.26
C SER A 617 -9.05 6.10 -16.86
N PHE A 618 -7.71 6.06 -16.75
CA PHE A 618 -6.95 6.11 -15.50
C PHE A 618 -6.26 7.47 -15.27
N MET A 619 -6.45 8.43 -16.18
CA MET A 619 -5.80 9.74 -16.14
C MET A 619 -6.74 10.80 -15.56
N ASP A 620 -6.12 11.85 -15.03
CA ASP A 620 -6.78 13.13 -14.76
C ASP A 620 -7.33 13.78 -16.03
N ASP A 621 -8.25 14.72 -15.83
CA ASP A 621 -8.89 15.49 -16.88
C ASP A 621 -7.97 16.60 -17.40
N GLN A 622 -7.05 16.22 -18.29
CA GLN A 622 -6.10 17.14 -18.90
C GLN A 622 -6.77 18.19 -19.80
N GLU A 623 -7.89 17.83 -20.43
CA GLU A 623 -8.63 18.74 -21.31
C GLU A 623 -9.23 19.90 -20.52
N ARG A 624 -9.94 19.59 -19.42
CA ARG A 624 -10.49 20.62 -18.53
C ARG A 624 -9.40 21.53 -17.97
N ARG A 625 -8.23 20.98 -17.63
CA ARG A 625 -7.07 21.75 -17.17
C ARG A 625 -6.55 22.71 -18.24
N ALA A 626 -6.34 22.21 -19.46
CA ALA A 626 -5.85 23.01 -20.58
C ALA A 626 -6.84 24.11 -20.97
N GLN A 627 -8.13 23.79 -21.02
CA GLN A 627 -9.18 24.75 -21.37
C GLN A 627 -9.24 25.91 -20.36
N ALA A 628 -9.16 25.62 -19.06
CA ALA A 628 -9.20 26.65 -18.03
C ALA A 628 -8.04 27.67 -18.13
N ALA A 629 -6.86 27.24 -18.62
CA ALA A 629 -5.75 28.14 -18.91
C ALA A 629 -5.98 28.94 -20.21
N ALA A 630 -6.53 28.29 -21.25
CA ALA A 630 -6.80 28.91 -22.54
C ALA A 630 -7.87 30.01 -22.44
N ASP A 631 -8.94 29.78 -21.67
CA ASP A 631 -10.01 30.76 -21.43
C ASP A 631 -9.50 32.05 -20.76
N ARG A 632 -8.36 31.96 -20.07
CA ARG A 632 -7.68 33.08 -19.41
C ARG A 632 -6.57 33.70 -20.25
N GLY A 633 -6.33 33.19 -21.47
CA GLY A 633 -5.23 33.63 -22.32
C GLY A 633 -3.83 33.26 -21.81
N LEU A 634 -3.73 32.32 -20.85
CA LEU A 634 -2.48 31.88 -20.24
C LEU A 634 -1.80 30.74 -21.02
N ALA A 635 -2.54 30.09 -21.91
CA ALA A 635 -2.07 29.06 -22.82
C ALA A 635 -2.96 29.02 -24.07
N GLU A 636 -2.61 28.20 -25.05
CA GLU A 636 -3.53 27.75 -26.10
C GLU A 636 -3.85 26.26 -25.88
N VAL A 637 -5.00 25.80 -26.36
CA VAL A 637 -5.38 24.39 -26.34
C VAL A 637 -5.70 23.93 -27.75
N VAL A 638 -5.21 22.74 -28.10
CA VAL A 638 -5.48 22.10 -29.39
C VAL A 638 -5.75 20.62 -29.15
N LEU A 639 -6.93 20.14 -29.52
CA LEU A 639 -7.28 18.72 -29.36
C LEU A 639 -6.47 17.88 -30.36
N ALA A 640 -6.24 16.61 -30.01
CA ALA A 640 -5.36 15.75 -30.80
C ALA A 640 -5.75 15.63 -32.28
N HIS A 641 -7.04 15.72 -32.61
CA HIS A 641 -7.52 15.60 -33.99
C HIS A 641 -7.43 16.91 -34.81
N GLU A 642 -7.07 18.03 -34.20
CA GLU A 642 -7.13 19.36 -34.82
C GLU A 642 -5.77 19.80 -35.41
N LEU A 643 -5.19 19.00 -36.30
CA LEU A 643 -3.84 19.26 -36.83
C LEU A 643 -3.69 20.62 -37.53
N LEU A 644 -4.70 21.07 -38.28
CA LEU A 644 -4.68 22.39 -38.93
C LEU A 644 -4.72 23.54 -37.93
N LEU A 645 -5.42 23.36 -36.80
CA LEU A 645 -5.42 24.33 -35.71
C LEU A 645 -4.05 24.36 -35.04
N LEU A 646 -3.43 23.19 -34.82
CA LEU A 646 -2.08 23.09 -34.27
C LEU A 646 -1.09 23.88 -35.13
N GLU A 647 -1.15 23.73 -36.45
CA GLU A 647 -0.30 24.44 -37.39
C GLU A 647 -0.46 25.96 -37.27
N ARG A 648 -1.71 26.43 -37.30
CA ARG A 648 -2.01 27.86 -37.15
C ARG A 648 -1.52 28.42 -35.81
N LYS A 649 -1.77 27.72 -34.70
CA LYS A 649 -1.37 28.16 -33.36
C LYS A 649 0.13 28.21 -33.15
N VAL A 650 0.87 27.25 -33.70
CA VAL A 650 2.34 27.28 -33.67
C VAL A 650 2.88 28.47 -34.46
N ALA A 651 2.32 28.77 -35.64
CA ALA A 651 2.70 29.95 -36.41
C ALA A 651 2.38 31.26 -35.66
N GLU A 652 1.21 31.35 -35.02
CA GLU A 652 0.85 32.51 -34.18
C GLU A 652 1.86 32.75 -33.05
N LEU A 653 2.29 31.69 -32.35
CA LEU A 653 3.26 31.78 -31.27
C LEU A 653 4.65 32.23 -31.75
N LEU A 654 5.10 31.76 -32.93
CA LEU A 654 6.46 32.05 -33.42
C LEU A 654 6.58 33.41 -34.13
N ASP A 655 5.53 33.80 -34.87
CA ASP A 655 5.63 34.86 -35.88
C ASP A 655 4.76 36.08 -35.56
N ASN A 656 3.63 35.92 -34.84
CA ASN A 656 2.59 36.95 -34.72
C ASN A 656 2.50 37.61 -33.33
N GLY A 657 3.57 37.56 -32.54
CA GLY A 657 3.63 38.21 -31.23
C GLY A 657 2.80 37.54 -30.12
N ARG A 658 2.21 36.37 -30.40
CA ARG A 658 1.31 35.69 -29.46
C ARG A 658 2.07 35.15 -28.25
N ALA A 659 3.32 34.73 -28.41
CA ALA A 659 4.15 34.28 -27.30
C ALA A 659 4.45 35.41 -26.31
N GLU A 660 4.77 36.61 -26.79
CA GLU A 660 4.99 37.79 -25.96
C GLU A 660 3.72 38.22 -25.22
N ALA A 661 2.58 38.22 -25.90
CA ALA A 661 1.28 38.52 -25.29
C ALA A 661 0.92 37.50 -24.19
N MET A 662 1.13 36.21 -24.45
CA MET A 662 0.89 35.14 -23.48
C MET A 662 1.86 35.22 -22.30
N GLY A 663 3.14 35.52 -22.54
CA GLY A 663 4.13 35.73 -21.49
C GLY A 663 3.77 36.91 -20.58
N ALA A 664 3.28 38.02 -21.15
CA ALA A 664 2.78 39.15 -20.39
C ALA A 664 1.54 38.79 -19.54
N ALA A 665 0.61 38.02 -20.10
CA ALA A 665 -0.55 37.53 -19.36
C ALA A 665 -0.16 36.60 -18.21
N LEU A 666 0.78 35.67 -18.44
CA LEU A 666 1.33 34.79 -17.42
C LEU A 666 2.04 35.55 -16.30
N ALA A 667 2.83 36.59 -16.64
CA ALA A 667 3.50 37.42 -15.65
C ALA A 667 2.53 38.26 -14.80
N ALA A 668 1.38 38.63 -15.37
CA ALA A 668 0.31 39.35 -14.67
C ALA A 668 -0.65 38.44 -13.89
N ALA A 669 -0.62 37.13 -14.14
CA ALA A 669 -1.53 36.18 -13.50
C ALA A 669 -1.17 35.98 -12.02
N VAL A 670 -2.18 36.01 -11.16
CA VAL A 670 -2.04 35.64 -9.75
C VAL A 670 -2.33 34.13 -9.64
N LEU A 671 -1.27 33.34 -9.53
CA LEU A 671 -1.35 31.91 -9.28
C LEU A 671 -1.29 31.63 -7.77
N PRO A 672 -1.87 30.51 -7.29
CA PRO A 672 -1.75 30.09 -5.90
C PRO A 672 -0.30 29.96 -5.43
N GLU A 673 -0.08 30.00 -4.12
CA GLU A 673 1.23 29.65 -3.56
C GLU A 673 1.55 28.17 -3.85
N ARG A 674 2.83 27.85 -4.02
CA ARG A 674 3.26 26.46 -4.23
C ARG A 674 3.06 25.63 -2.97
N GLY A 675 2.52 24.43 -3.12
CA GLY A 675 2.22 23.54 -2.00
C GLY A 675 3.40 22.76 -1.44
N ASN A 676 4.63 22.91 -1.99
CA ASN A 676 5.78 22.08 -1.60
C ASN A 676 6.06 22.15 -0.10
N ALA A 677 6.22 23.36 0.44
CA ALA A 677 6.57 23.60 1.84
C ALA A 677 5.41 23.22 2.78
N LEU A 678 4.17 23.56 2.42
CA LEU A 678 3.01 23.19 3.23
C LEU A 678 2.80 21.66 3.27
N ALA A 679 3.02 20.96 2.15
CA ALA A 679 2.99 19.50 2.12
C ALA A 679 4.06 18.89 3.02
N ALA A 680 5.29 19.44 3.01
CA ALA A 680 6.37 19.01 3.89
C ALA A 680 6.04 19.25 5.37
N GLN A 681 5.53 20.44 5.72
CA GLN A 681 5.08 20.77 7.07
C GLN A 681 3.98 19.81 7.55
N LEU A 682 3.02 19.51 6.68
CA LEU A 682 1.98 18.54 6.97
C LEU A 682 2.59 17.16 7.23
N ILE A 683 3.55 16.67 6.43
CA ILE A 683 4.24 15.40 6.69
C ILE A 683 4.96 15.40 8.05
N GLU A 684 5.60 16.51 8.42
CA GLU A 684 6.31 16.67 9.70
C GLU A 684 5.41 16.81 10.92
N LEU A 685 4.14 17.16 10.72
CA LEU A 685 3.19 17.35 11.81
C LEU A 685 2.99 16.01 12.52
N ARG A 686 3.69 15.86 13.65
CA ARG A 686 3.54 14.72 14.55
C ARG A 686 2.06 14.62 14.90
N ARG A 687 1.56 13.39 15.00
CA ARG A 687 0.29 13.16 15.68
C ARG A 687 0.37 13.84 17.05
N GLU A 688 -0.48 14.82 17.29
CA GLU A 688 -0.69 15.30 18.64
C GLU A 688 -1.13 14.07 19.46
N GLY A 689 -0.28 13.69 20.42
CA GLY A 689 -0.59 12.65 21.40
C GLY A 689 -1.72 13.11 22.32
N ARG A 690 -2.44 12.26 23.04
CA ARG A 690 -2.30 10.87 23.45
C ARG A 690 -3.67 10.44 23.95
#